data_AF-A0AAV2KCM1-F1
#
_entry.id   AF-A0AAV2KCM1-F1
#
_cell.length_a   1.000
_cell.length_b   1.000
_cell.length_c   1.000
_cell.angle_alpha   90.00
_cell.angle_beta   90.00
_cell.angle_gamma   90.00
#
_symmetry.space_group_name_H-M   'P 1'
#
loop_
_entity.id
_entity.type
_entity.pdbx_description
1 polymer ?
#
loop_
_entity_poly.entity_id
_entity_poly.type
_entity_poly.pdbx_seq_one_letter_code
_entity_poly.pdbx_strand_id
1 'polypeptide(L)'
;MDFTPHNWASHTLSCFPAPLQAFFKANNVPQESRFNLKKNVEEEYRKWKSMANENDIITHFSMQGSPPLFLCLLWKMLLETDHINQIGFRVLEHIGARALVAHVRTFADFLVYEFSTSAGGQQLNKCIEILNDMVWKYNIVTLDRLILCLAMRSHEGNEAQVCYFIIQLLLLKPNDFRNRVNDFVKENAPEHWLQSDWHTKHMSYHKKYPEKLYFEGLAEQVNPPMQLQPQYLPIYFGNVCLRFLPVFDIVIHRFLELLPVSKSLETLLDHLGGLYKFHDRPVTYLYNTLHYYERHLRDRTNLKRKLVHAIMSSLKDNRTPGWCLSETYLKCAMNPREDNVWIPDDTYYCKLIGRLVDTMAGKSPGPFPNCDWRFNEFPNPAAHALHVTCVELMALAVSGKDVGNALLNVVLKSQPLVPRENITAWMNAIGLVITALPEPYWIVLHDRIVSVISSPVLTTESEWAGFPFALLDFTACHQSYSEMNCSYVLALAHAVWHHSSIGQLSLIPKFLSETLKPIVQTEFQLLYVYHLVGPFLQRFQQERTRCMLEIGVAFYEMLQAVDQHCKHLTYMDPICDFLYHIKYMYTGDSVKEQVDQIIMTLRPAMKLRLRFITHSSKAEPSASAAASASSAPVPPTAAPPPPSTTPVPVSSAPTQPSALTPTTGSPSPASQHTHTPM
;
A
#
# COMPACT_ATOMS: atom_id res chain seq x y z
N MET A 1 -12.16 -5.13 18.28
CA MET A 1 -12.54 -6.43 17.66
C MET A 1 -14.06 -6.67 17.74
N ASP A 2 -14.85 -5.64 18.02
CA ASP A 2 -15.94 -5.81 19.00
C ASP A 2 -17.29 -6.02 18.29
N PHE A 3 -17.46 -5.40 17.12
CA PHE A 3 -18.62 -5.58 16.25
C PHE A 3 -18.49 -6.79 15.29
N THR A 4 -17.26 -7.17 14.93
CA THR A 4 -16.96 -8.24 13.97
C THR A 4 -15.67 -8.99 14.35
N PRO A 5 -15.69 -9.76 15.46
CA PRO A 5 -14.54 -10.56 15.88
C PRO A 5 -14.22 -11.62 14.81
N HIS A 6 -12.96 -11.69 14.39
CA HIS A 6 -12.49 -12.60 13.35
C HIS A 6 -10.99 -12.92 13.50
N ASN A 7 -10.58 -14.04 12.92
CA ASN A 7 -9.17 -14.42 12.76
C ASN A 7 -8.73 -14.24 11.30
N TRP A 8 -7.42 -14.22 11.08
CA TRP A 8 -6.79 -14.32 9.75
C TRP A 8 -6.03 -15.64 9.64
N ALA A 9 -6.12 -16.30 8.50
CA ALA A 9 -5.32 -17.50 8.22
C ALA A 9 -3.82 -17.17 8.22
N SER A 10 -2.98 -18.15 8.56
CA SER A 10 -1.55 -17.98 8.76
C SER A 10 -0.83 -17.45 7.51
N HIS A 11 -1.18 -17.91 6.32
CA HIS A 11 -0.61 -17.43 5.05
C HIS A 11 -0.90 -15.94 4.82
N THR A 12 -2.16 -15.52 4.96
CA THR A 12 -2.56 -14.10 4.85
C THR A 12 -1.91 -13.25 5.94
N LEU A 13 -1.99 -13.67 7.20
CA LEU A 13 -1.45 -12.92 8.34
C LEU A 13 0.08 -12.78 8.26
N SER A 14 0.79 -13.76 7.70
CA SER A 14 2.25 -13.69 7.50
C SER A 14 2.70 -12.55 6.58
N CYS A 15 1.82 -12.07 5.70
CA CYS A 15 2.08 -10.93 4.80
C CYS A 15 1.87 -9.58 5.48
N PHE A 16 1.15 -9.52 6.61
CA PHE A 16 0.86 -8.26 7.28
C PHE A 16 2.13 -7.68 7.94
N PRO A 17 2.29 -6.34 8.02
CA PRO A 17 3.31 -5.71 8.84
C PRO A 17 3.33 -6.25 10.28
N ALA A 18 4.53 -6.45 10.83
CA ALA A 18 4.71 -7.13 12.12
C ALA A 18 3.86 -6.58 13.29
N PRO A 19 3.60 -5.26 13.43
CA PRO A 19 2.69 -4.74 14.47
C PRO A 19 1.25 -5.26 14.33
N LEU A 20 0.74 -5.42 13.10
CA LEU A 20 -0.59 -6.01 12.87
C LEU A 20 -0.59 -7.52 13.16
N GLN A 21 0.51 -8.23 12.84
CA GLN A 21 0.64 -9.63 13.25
C GLN A 21 0.60 -9.79 14.77
N ALA A 22 1.30 -8.94 15.51
CA ALA A 22 1.28 -8.93 16.97
C ALA A 22 -0.13 -8.62 17.51
N PHE A 23 -0.82 -7.64 16.93
CA PHE A 23 -2.20 -7.31 17.29
C PHE A 23 -3.17 -8.50 17.13
N PHE A 24 -3.19 -9.16 15.96
CA PHE A 24 -4.08 -10.31 15.74
C PHE A 24 -3.69 -11.54 16.56
N LYS A 25 -2.40 -11.77 16.83
CA LYS A 25 -1.94 -12.84 17.73
C LYS A 25 -2.36 -12.60 19.19
N ALA A 26 -2.40 -11.36 19.64
CA ALA A 26 -2.86 -10.99 20.99
C ALA A 26 -4.40 -10.99 21.13
N ASN A 27 -5.13 -10.70 20.04
CA ASN A 27 -6.59 -10.57 20.04
C ASN A 27 -7.27 -11.74 19.30
N ASN A 28 -6.80 -12.97 19.55
CA ASN A 28 -7.32 -14.18 18.91
C ASN A 28 -8.77 -14.51 19.33
N VAL A 29 -9.60 -14.95 18.38
CA VAL A 29 -11.03 -15.25 18.59
C VAL A 29 -11.26 -16.77 18.56
N PRO A 30 -11.98 -17.36 19.53
CA PRO A 30 -12.34 -18.78 19.46
C PRO A 30 -13.31 -19.05 18.30
N GLN A 31 -13.00 -20.04 17.46
CA GLN A 31 -13.89 -20.51 16.39
C GLN A 31 -14.63 -21.79 16.80
N GLU A 32 -15.84 -21.97 16.27
CA GLU A 32 -16.59 -23.22 16.38
C GLU A 32 -15.80 -24.37 15.71
N SER A 33 -15.80 -25.55 16.33
CA SER A 33 -15.13 -26.71 15.74
C SER A 33 -15.91 -27.24 14.53
N ARG A 34 -15.19 -27.69 13.50
CA ARG A 34 -15.77 -28.30 12.29
C ARG A 34 -16.76 -29.44 12.60
N PHE A 35 -16.44 -30.23 13.64
CA PHE A 35 -17.30 -31.32 14.11
C PHE A 35 -18.61 -30.79 14.74
N ASN A 36 -18.54 -29.72 15.53
CA ASN A 36 -19.72 -29.08 16.10
C ASN A 36 -20.60 -28.50 14.99
N LEU A 37 -20.02 -27.79 14.02
CA LEU A 37 -20.76 -27.24 12.88
C LEU A 37 -21.49 -28.34 12.09
N LYS A 38 -20.80 -29.43 11.72
CA LYS A 38 -21.44 -30.58 11.05
C LYS A 38 -22.53 -31.21 11.90
N LYS A 39 -22.28 -31.45 13.19
CA LYS A 39 -23.27 -32.01 14.14
C LYS A 39 -24.52 -31.11 14.21
N ASN A 40 -24.33 -29.81 14.40
CA ASN A 40 -25.41 -28.83 14.52
C ASN A 40 -26.25 -28.77 13.23
N VAL A 41 -25.63 -28.81 12.05
CA VAL A 41 -26.35 -28.89 10.76
C VAL A 41 -27.17 -30.19 10.64
N GLU A 42 -26.61 -31.35 10.98
CA GLU A 42 -27.35 -32.62 10.90
C GLU A 42 -28.45 -32.74 11.98
N GLU A 43 -28.30 -32.10 13.14
CA GLU A 43 -29.34 -32.06 14.18
C GLU A 43 -30.48 -31.09 13.83
N GLU A 44 -30.19 -29.89 13.35
CA GLU A 44 -31.20 -28.96 12.84
C GLU A 44 -31.90 -29.49 11.58
N TYR A 45 -31.18 -30.17 10.70
CA TYR A 45 -31.79 -30.83 9.53
C TYR A 45 -32.67 -32.04 9.93
N ARG A 46 -32.34 -32.75 11.02
CA ARG A 46 -33.22 -33.77 11.60
C ARG A 46 -34.49 -33.13 12.19
N LYS A 47 -34.37 -31.97 12.87
CA LYS A 47 -35.54 -31.21 13.35
C LYS A 47 -36.43 -30.80 12.18
N TRP A 48 -35.88 -30.21 11.12
CA TRP A 48 -36.59 -29.85 9.90
C TRP A 48 -37.41 -31.02 9.33
N LYS A 49 -36.83 -32.24 9.25
CA LYS A 49 -37.54 -33.44 8.78
C LYS A 49 -38.55 -34.04 9.76
N SER A 50 -38.66 -33.52 10.99
CA SER A 50 -39.56 -34.01 12.04
C SER A 50 -40.69 -33.04 12.41
N MET A 51 -40.55 -31.75 12.09
CA MET A 51 -41.56 -30.73 12.36
C MET A 51 -42.66 -30.74 11.28
N ALA A 52 -43.92 -30.58 11.69
CA ALA A 52 -45.08 -30.64 10.79
C ALA A 52 -45.89 -29.32 10.70
N ASN A 53 -45.72 -28.40 11.64
CA ASN A 53 -46.43 -27.11 11.65
C ASN A 53 -45.60 -26.03 10.93
N GLU A 54 -46.11 -25.47 9.83
CA GLU A 54 -45.39 -24.46 9.04
C GLU A 54 -44.97 -23.25 9.88
N ASN A 55 -45.83 -22.78 10.80
CA ASN A 55 -45.56 -21.58 11.60
C ASN A 55 -44.42 -21.79 12.59
N ASP A 56 -44.32 -22.97 13.19
CA ASP A 56 -43.25 -23.32 14.13
C ASP A 56 -41.92 -23.47 13.37
N ILE A 57 -41.95 -24.06 12.16
CA ILE A 57 -40.79 -24.20 11.28
C ILE A 57 -40.28 -22.80 10.87
N ILE A 58 -41.16 -21.92 10.40
CA ILE A 58 -40.77 -20.55 10.01
C ILE A 58 -40.15 -19.82 11.21
N THR A 59 -40.86 -19.81 12.35
CA THR A 59 -40.42 -19.10 13.56
C THR A 59 -39.07 -19.61 14.08
N HIS A 60 -38.85 -20.92 14.12
CA HIS A 60 -37.60 -21.53 14.60
C HIS A 60 -36.43 -21.24 13.65
N PHE A 61 -36.59 -21.47 12.35
CA PHE A 61 -35.49 -21.35 11.38
C PHE A 61 -35.22 -19.91 10.90
N SER A 62 -36.10 -18.95 11.18
CA SER A 62 -35.84 -17.51 10.98
C SER A 62 -35.56 -16.73 12.28
N MET A 63 -35.39 -17.40 13.42
CA MET A 63 -35.21 -16.72 14.71
C MET A 63 -33.90 -15.92 14.76
N GLN A 64 -33.98 -14.62 15.05
CA GLN A 64 -32.79 -13.78 15.20
C GLN A 64 -31.95 -14.22 16.41
N GLY A 65 -30.62 -14.29 16.23
CA GLY A 65 -29.70 -14.79 17.25
C GLY A 65 -29.55 -16.31 17.31
N SER A 66 -30.32 -17.08 16.53
CA SER A 66 -30.08 -18.52 16.34
C SER A 66 -28.78 -18.78 15.52
N PRO A 67 -28.20 -19.99 15.59
CA PRO A 67 -27.09 -20.37 14.72
C PRO A 67 -27.49 -20.27 13.23
N PRO A 68 -26.75 -19.52 12.39
CA PRO A 68 -27.18 -19.16 11.04
C PRO A 68 -26.95 -20.31 10.03
N LEU A 69 -27.60 -21.45 10.26
CA LEU A 69 -27.35 -22.70 9.52
C LEU A 69 -28.23 -22.89 8.28
N PHE A 70 -29.20 -22.01 8.04
CA PHE A 70 -30.26 -22.27 7.05
C PHE A 70 -29.78 -22.57 5.62
N LEU A 71 -28.71 -21.94 5.13
CA LEU A 71 -28.15 -22.28 3.81
C LEU A 71 -27.54 -23.70 3.77
N CYS A 72 -26.97 -24.17 4.88
CA CYS A 72 -26.52 -25.55 5.03
C CYS A 72 -27.71 -26.53 5.04
N LEU A 73 -28.87 -26.11 5.56
CA LEU A 73 -30.10 -26.91 5.51
C LEU A 73 -30.66 -26.99 4.08
N LEU A 74 -30.70 -25.87 3.35
CA LEU A 74 -31.13 -25.86 1.93
C LEU A 74 -30.21 -26.72 1.05
N TRP A 75 -28.90 -26.67 1.28
CA TRP A 75 -27.93 -27.60 0.69
C TRP A 75 -28.27 -29.06 0.99
N LYS A 76 -28.54 -29.39 2.26
CA LYS A 76 -28.92 -30.74 2.70
C LYS A 76 -30.24 -31.22 2.09
N MET A 77 -31.22 -30.33 1.90
CA MET A 77 -32.46 -30.63 1.15
C MET A 77 -32.14 -30.98 -0.30
N LEU A 78 -31.39 -30.14 -1.02
CA LEU A 78 -31.01 -30.41 -2.41
C LEU A 78 -30.13 -31.67 -2.56
N LEU A 79 -29.34 -32.02 -1.53
CA LEU A 79 -28.48 -33.21 -1.55
C LEU A 79 -29.22 -34.53 -1.28
N GLU A 80 -30.32 -34.51 -0.50
CA GLU A 80 -31.08 -35.74 -0.17
C GLU A 80 -32.40 -35.88 -0.94
N THR A 81 -33.05 -34.77 -1.34
CA THR A 81 -34.37 -34.78 -1.99
C THR A 81 -34.42 -34.06 -3.34
N ASP A 82 -33.31 -33.49 -3.82
CA ASP A 82 -33.18 -32.72 -5.08
C ASP A 82 -34.17 -31.54 -5.27
N HIS A 83 -34.96 -31.22 -4.23
CA HIS A 83 -35.93 -30.12 -4.19
C HIS A 83 -35.96 -29.43 -2.81
N ILE A 84 -36.52 -28.22 -2.80
CA ILE A 84 -36.88 -27.44 -1.59
C ILE A 84 -38.41 -27.28 -1.56
N ASN A 85 -39.02 -27.03 -0.39
CA ASN A 85 -40.47 -26.80 -0.24
C ASN A 85 -40.80 -25.29 -0.09
N GLN A 86 -42.08 -24.91 -0.17
CA GLN A 86 -42.50 -23.51 0.02
C GLN A 86 -42.03 -22.90 1.35
N ILE A 87 -42.01 -23.69 2.42
CA ILE A 87 -41.58 -23.24 3.76
C ILE A 87 -40.12 -22.76 3.71
N GLY A 88 -39.27 -23.42 2.92
CA GLY A 88 -37.88 -23.02 2.70
C GLY A 88 -37.73 -21.64 2.04
N PHE A 89 -38.65 -21.27 1.14
CA PHE A 89 -38.71 -19.90 0.62
C PHE A 89 -39.15 -18.91 1.71
N ARG A 90 -40.25 -19.19 2.42
CA ARG A 90 -40.78 -18.28 3.46
C ARG A 90 -39.77 -18.02 4.59
N VAL A 91 -38.93 -18.99 4.94
CA VAL A 91 -37.83 -18.80 5.91
C VAL A 91 -36.77 -17.83 5.40
N LEU A 92 -36.33 -17.93 4.13
CA LEU A 92 -35.37 -16.98 3.55
C LEU A 92 -35.93 -15.54 3.54
N GLU A 93 -37.21 -15.40 3.21
CA GLU A 93 -37.95 -14.13 3.25
C GLU A 93 -37.97 -13.53 4.66
N HIS A 94 -38.26 -14.33 5.70
CA HIS A 94 -38.28 -13.88 7.10
C HIS A 94 -36.89 -13.60 7.70
N ILE A 95 -35.83 -14.31 7.26
CA ILE A 95 -34.44 -14.01 7.63
C ILE A 95 -34.03 -12.63 7.08
N GLY A 96 -34.36 -12.37 5.82
CA GLY A 96 -34.07 -11.12 5.14
C GLY A 96 -32.58 -10.90 4.81
N ALA A 97 -32.32 -10.10 3.76
CA ALA A 97 -31.00 -9.97 3.15
C ALA A 97 -29.88 -9.52 4.11
N ARG A 98 -30.19 -8.77 5.19
CA ARG A 98 -29.19 -8.32 6.18
C ARG A 98 -28.70 -9.47 7.07
N ALA A 99 -29.57 -10.34 7.56
CA ALA A 99 -29.16 -11.47 8.39
C ALA A 99 -28.56 -12.60 7.55
N LEU A 100 -29.06 -12.77 6.31
CA LEU A 100 -28.65 -13.84 5.38
C LEU A 100 -27.13 -13.90 5.16
N VAL A 101 -26.39 -12.78 5.23
CA VAL A 101 -24.92 -12.79 5.07
C VAL A 101 -24.19 -13.57 6.17
N ALA A 102 -24.81 -13.74 7.35
CA ALA A 102 -24.30 -14.64 8.39
C ALA A 102 -24.45 -16.11 7.96
N HIS A 103 -25.58 -16.46 7.33
CA HIS A 103 -25.82 -17.79 6.80
C HIS A 103 -24.87 -18.11 5.63
N VAL A 104 -24.60 -17.15 4.73
CA VAL A 104 -23.59 -17.33 3.66
C VAL A 104 -22.19 -17.54 4.25
N ARG A 105 -21.82 -16.85 5.34
CA ARG A 105 -20.53 -17.04 6.02
C ARG A 105 -20.39 -18.46 6.58
N THR A 106 -21.33 -18.89 7.41
CA THR A 106 -21.29 -20.24 8.02
C THR A 106 -21.49 -21.36 6.99
N PHE A 107 -22.22 -21.10 5.91
CA PHE A 107 -22.30 -22.01 4.76
C PHE A 107 -20.96 -22.14 4.03
N ALA A 108 -20.17 -21.08 3.90
CA ALA A 108 -18.82 -21.19 3.35
C ALA A 108 -17.90 -22.06 4.22
N ASP A 109 -17.94 -21.92 5.55
CA ASP A 109 -17.20 -22.81 6.48
C ASP A 109 -17.69 -24.28 6.37
N PHE A 110 -19.00 -24.50 6.21
CA PHE A 110 -19.61 -25.82 6.04
C PHE A 110 -19.25 -26.48 4.69
N LEU A 111 -19.26 -25.73 3.58
CA LEU A 111 -18.85 -26.22 2.27
C LEU A 111 -17.41 -26.74 2.28
N VAL A 112 -16.49 -26.04 2.95
CA VAL A 112 -15.10 -26.48 3.08
C VAL A 112 -15.01 -27.81 3.83
N TYR A 113 -15.84 -28.03 4.86
CA TYR A 113 -15.92 -29.33 5.54
C TYR A 113 -16.46 -30.45 4.63
N GLU A 114 -17.59 -30.24 3.96
CA GLU A 114 -18.21 -31.26 3.07
C GLU A 114 -17.26 -31.65 1.92
N PHE A 115 -16.59 -30.67 1.30
CA PHE A 115 -15.62 -30.95 0.23
C PHE A 115 -14.32 -31.59 0.75
N SER A 116 -13.87 -31.24 1.97
CA SER A 116 -12.67 -31.86 2.58
C SER A 116 -12.90 -33.31 3.04
N THR A 117 -14.15 -33.74 3.16
CA THR A 117 -14.54 -35.08 3.64
C THR A 117 -15.22 -35.95 2.58
N SER A 118 -15.46 -35.41 1.37
CA SER A 118 -16.08 -36.13 0.26
C SER A 118 -15.17 -37.21 -0.32
N ALA A 119 -15.71 -38.40 -0.56
CA ALA A 119 -15.00 -39.56 -1.15
C ALA A 119 -14.67 -39.40 -2.67
N GLY A 120 -14.80 -38.20 -3.23
CA GLY A 120 -14.53 -37.91 -4.63
C GLY A 120 -15.60 -38.40 -5.60
N GLY A 121 -15.20 -38.66 -6.84
CA GLY A 121 -16.05 -39.28 -7.87
C GLY A 121 -17.40 -38.61 -8.11
N GLN A 122 -18.47 -39.40 -8.10
CA GLN A 122 -19.84 -38.92 -8.32
C GLN A 122 -20.32 -37.99 -7.20
N GLN A 123 -19.99 -38.28 -5.93
CA GLN A 123 -20.42 -37.46 -4.78
C GLN A 123 -19.89 -36.03 -4.90
N LEU A 124 -18.60 -35.87 -5.21
CA LEU A 124 -18.01 -34.54 -5.43
C LEU A 124 -18.67 -33.82 -6.62
N ASN A 125 -19.01 -34.54 -7.69
CA ASN A 125 -19.72 -33.94 -8.82
C ASN A 125 -21.13 -33.45 -8.43
N LYS A 126 -21.90 -34.24 -7.66
CA LYS A 126 -23.24 -33.85 -7.19
C LYS A 126 -23.19 -32.64 -6.26
N CYS A 127 -22.22 -32.57 -5.34
CA CYS A 127 -21.97 -31.36 -4.54
C CYS A 127 -21.75 -30.12 -5.43
N ILE A 128 -20.98 -30.24 -6.51
CA ILE A 128 -20.69 -29.09 -7.39
C ILE A 128 -21.90 -28.73 -8.27
N GLU A 129 -22.71 -29.71 -8.69
CA GLU A 129 -24.00 -29.46 -9.35
C GLU A 129 -24.92 -28.63 -8.43
N ILE A 130 -25.17 -29.10 -7.20
CA ILE A 130 -26.00 -28.41 -6.21
C ILE A 130 -25.47 -27.00 -5.89
N LEU A 131 -24.15 -26.84 -5.79
CA LEU A 131 -23.55 -25.53 -5.51
C LEU A 131 -23.81 -24.51 -6.61
N ASN A 132 -23.76 -24.94 -7.88
CA ASN A 132 -24.09 -24.07 -9.01
C ASN A 132 -25.60 -23.84 -9.12
N ASP A 133 -26.41 -24.86 -8.82
CA ASP A 133 -27.87 -24.74 -8.76
C ASP A 133 -28.32 -23.69 -7.72
N MET A 134 -27.74 -23.70 -6.52
CA MET A 134 -28.05 -22.70 -5.49
C MET A 134 -27.76 -21.25 -5.92
N VAL A 135 -26.81 -21.04 -6.85
CA VAL A 135 -26.44 -19.71 -7.37
C VAL A 135 -27.27 -19.33 -8.61
N TRP A 136 -27.34 -20.20 -9.62
CA TRP A 136 -27.86 -19.86 -10.94
C TRP A 136 -29.32 -20.31 -11.18
N LYS A 137 -29.73 -21.44 -10.59
CA LYS A 137 -31.05 -22.06 -10.80
C LYS A 137 -32.08 -21.66 -9.73
N TYR A 138 -31.68 -21.69 -8.45
CA TYR A 138 -32.54 -21.30 -7.31
C TYR A 138 -32.29 -19.85 -6.83
N ASN A 139 -31.14 -19.26 -7.19
CA ASN A 139 -30.77 -17.88 -6.89
C ASN A 139 -30.77 -17.53 -5.39
N ILE A 140 -30.41 -18.50 -4.54
CA ILE A 140 -30.35 -18.38 -3.07
C ILE A 140 -29.22 -17.46 -2.62
N VAL A 141 -28.12 -17.40 -3.37
CA VAL A 141 -26.99 -16.49 -3.13
C VAL A 141 -26.29 -16.13 -4.45
N THR A 142 -25.87 -14.87 -4.60
CA THR A 142 -25.14 -14.43 -5.80
C THR A 142 -23.68 -14.90 -5.78
N LEU A 143 -23.11 -15.17 -6.97
CA LEU A 143 -21.74 -15.68 -7.14
C LEU A 143 -20.69 -14.83 -6.39
N ASP A 144 -20.74 -13.52 -6.58
CA ASP A 144 -19.86 -12.53 -5.96
C ASP A 144 -19.95 -12.54 -4.42
N ARG A 145 -21.17 -12.70 -3.88
CA ARG A 145 -21.40 -12.76 -2.43
C ARG A 145 -20.83 -14.04 -1.83
N LEU A 146 -21.04 -15.19 -2.49
CA LEU A 146 -20.56 -16.49 -2.04
C LEU A 146 -19.02 -16.57 -2.10
N ILE A 147 -18.42 -16.14 -3.21
CA ILE A 147 -16.96 -16.16 -3.37
C ILE A 147 -16.27 -15.18 -2.41
N LEU A 148 -16.84 -13.98 -2.19
CA LEU A 148 -16.31 -13.05 -1.18
C LEU A 148 -16.34 -13.66 0.23
N CYS A 149 -17.40 -14.40 0.59
CA CYS A 149 -17.46 -15.10 1.87
C CYS A 149 -16.41 -16.21 1.99
N LEU A 150 -16.16 -17.00 0.93
CA LEU A 150 -15.12 -18.04 0.86
C LEU A 150 -13.70 -17.45 0.92
N ALA A 151 -13.43 -16.35 0.19
CA ALA A 151 -12.12 -15.69 0.17
C ALA A 151 -11.76 -15.03 1.52
N MET A 152 -12.77 -14.74 2.36
CA MET A 152 -12.63 -14.13 3.68
C MET A 152 -12.80 -15.15 4.83
N ARG A 153 -12.27 -16.37 4.67
CA ARG A 153 -12.23 -17.43 5.70
C ARG A 153 -10.81 -17.63 6.27
N SER A 154 -10.74 -18.03 7.53
CA SER A 154 -9.51 -18.32 8.29
C SER A 154 -9.12 -19.81 8.27
N HIS A 155 -9.40 -20.51 7.16
CA HIS A 155 -8.98 -21.90 7.00
C HIS A 155 -7.46 -22.02 6.85
N GLU A 156 -6.90 -23.15 7.30
CA GLU A 156 -5.46 -23.42 7.29
C GLU A 156 -5.08 -24.59 6.38
N GLY A 157 -3.88 -24.55 5.80
CA GLY A 157 -3.28 -25.68 5.07
C GLY A 157 -4.16 -26.28 3.97
N ASN A 158 -4.61 -27.52 4.16
CA ASN A 158 -5.43 -28.24 3.18
C ASN A 158 -6.87 -27.71 3.11
N GLU A 159 -7.42 -27.17 4.19
CA GLU A 159 -8.76 -26.58 4.16
C GLU A 159 -8.79 -25.29 3.33
N ALA A 160 -7.73 -24.50 3.40
CA ALA A 160 -7.58 -23.30 2.57
C ALA A 160 -7.47 -23.66 1.09
N GLN A 161 -6.75 -24.75 0.76
CA GLN A 161 -6.70 -25.28 -0.61
C GLN A 161 -8.08 -25.75 -1.09
N VAL A 162 -8.85 -26.45 -0.26
CA VAL A 162 -10.23 -26.86 -0.58
C VAL A 162 -11.15 -25.65 -0.77
N CYS A 163 -11.06 -24.63 0.09
CA CYS A 163 -11.80 -23.38 -0.05
C CYS A 163 -11.53 -22.70 -1.40
N TYR A 164 -10.26 -22.57 -1.77
CA TYR A 164 -9.86 -21.89 -3.00
C TYR A 164 -10.14 -22.76 -4.24
N PHE A 165 -10.15 -24.09 -4.10
CA PHE A 165 -10.67 -25.01 -5.12
C PHE A 165 -12.19 -24.85 -5.34
N ILE A 166 -12.99 -24.68 -4.28
CA ILE A 166 -14.43 -24.36 -4.40
C ILE A 166 -14.63 -23.05 -5.17
N ILE A 167 -13.83 -22.02 -4.90
CA ILE A 167 -13.85 -20.76 -5.66
C ILE A 167 -13.53 -21.00 -7.14
N GLN A 168 -12.48 -21.78 -7.45
CA GLN A 168 -12.12 -22.11 -8.83
C GLN A 168 -13.25 -22.89 -9.55
N LEU A 169 -13.90 -23.81 -8.86
CA LEU A 169 -15.01 -24.61 -9.39
C LEU A 169 -16.23 -23.76 -9.71
N LEU A 170 -16.63 -22.84 -8.82
CA LEU A 170 -17.70 -21.88 -9.03
C LEU A 170 -17.46 -20.96 -10.24
N LEU A 171 -16.20 -20.58 -10.47
CA LEU A 171 -15.82 -19.66 -11.54
C LEU A 171 -15.63 -20.33 -12.91
N LEU A 172 -15.10 -21.55 -12.94
CA LEU A 172 -14.59 -22.17 -14.18
C LEU A 172 -15.27 -23.48 -14.60
N LYS A 173 -15.94 -24.21 -13.70
CA LYS A 173 -16.62 -25.46 -14.07
C LYS A 173 -17.98 -25.23 -14.76
N PRO A 174 -18.87 -24.33 -14.31
CA PRO A 174 -20.07 -24.00 -15.08
C PRO A 174 -19.69 -23.17 -16.33
N ASN A 175 -20.62 -23.09 -17.27
CA ASN A 175 -20.51 -22.15 -18.39
C ASN A 175 -21.11 -20.78 -18.04
N ASP A 176 -21.97 -20.70 -17.03
CA ASP A 176 -22.72 -19.50 -16.64
C ASP A 176 -21.90 -18.23 -16.47
N PHE A 177 -20.85 -18.26 -15.65
CA PHE A 177 -20.03 -17.08 -15.43
C PHE A 177 -19.08 -16.79 -16.59
N ARG A 178 -18.47 -17.84 -17.16
CA ARG A 178 -17.55 -17.72 -18.29
C ARG A 178 -18.22 -17.11 -19.52
N ASN A 179 -19.44 -17.54 -19.85
CA ASN A 179 -20.20 -16.99 -20.97
C ASN A 179 -20.59 -15.52 -20.72
N ARG A 180 -21.10 -15.20 -19.52
CA ARG A 180 -21.42 -13.81 -19.11
C ARG A 180 -20.20 -12.88 -19.23
N VAL A 181 -19.03 -13.31 -18.74
CA VAL A 181 -17.78 -12.55 -18.83
C VAL A 181 -17.30 -12.41 -20.27
N ASN A 182 -17.24 -13.51 -21.04
CA ASN A 182 -16.76 -13.49 -22.43
C ASN A 182 -17.59 -12.56 -23.31
N ASP A 183 -18.93 -12.66 -23.24
CA ASP A 183 -19.83 -11.82 -24.02
C ASP A 183 -19.76 -10.37 -23.57
N PHE A 184 -19.78 -10.11 -22.26
CA PHE A 184 -19.68 -8.74 -21.74
C PHE A 184 -18.38 -8.05 -22.17
N VAL A 185 -17.23 -8.75 -22.07
CA VAL A 185 -15.91 -8.25 -22.45
C VAL A 185 -15.79 -8.00 -23.96
N LYS A 186 -16.44 -8.82 -24.78
CA LYS A 186 -16.45 -8.72 -26.24
C LYS A 186 -17.39 -7.62 -26.76
N GLU A 187 -18.59 -7.49 -26.19
CA GLU A 187 -19.67 -6.64 -26.72
C GLU A 187 -19.65 -5.20 -26.16
N ASN A 188 -18.88 -4.93 -25.08
CA ASN A 188 -18.86 -3.64 -24.38
C ASN A 188 -17.46 -3.01 -24.32
N ALA A 189 -17.40 -1.73 -23.92
CA ALA A 189 -16.17 -0.96 -23.70
C ALA A 189 -16.24 -0.19 -22.36
N PRO A 190 -15.11 0.05 -21.67
CA PRO A 190 -15.08 0.73 -20.38
C PRO A 190 -15.18 2.26 -20.46
N GLU A 191 -14.95 2.88 -21.63
CA GLU A 191 -14.96 4.34 -21.82
C GLU A 191 -16.40 4.89 -21.84
N HIS A 192 -17.10 4.81 -20.71
CA HIS A 192 -18.52 5.15 -20.60
C HIS A 192 -18.80 6.62 -20.95
N TRP A 193 -17.82 7.52 -20.79
CA TRP A 193 -17.90 8.94 -21.14
C TRP A 193 -17.82 9.21 -22.65
N LEU A 194 -17.51 8.20 -23.47
CA LEU A 194 -17.51 8.26 -24.93
C LEU A 194 -18.71 7.51 -25.55
N GLN A 195 -19.59 6.92 -24.74
CA GLN A 195 -20.66 6.02 -25.21
C GLN A 195 -22.04 6.70 -25.15
N SER A 196 -22.74 6.72 -26.28
CA SER A 196 -24.13 7.16 -26.39
C SER A 196 -25.15 6.02 -26.26
N ASP A 197 -24.72 4.76 -26.35
CA ASP A 197 -25.58 3.58 -26.48
C ASP A 197 -25.47 2.58 -25.31
N TRP A 198 -24.77 2.95 -24.23
CA TRP A 198 -24.51 2.09 -23.06
C TRP A 198 -25.77 1.40 -22.54
N HIS A 199 -26.87 2.15 -22.36
CA HIS A 199 -28.13 1.59 -21.84
C HIS A 199 -28.68 0.46 -22.74
N THR A 200 -28.56 0.59 -24.06
CA THR A 200 -29.00 -0.44 -25.01
C THR A 200 -28.14 -1.70 -24.92
N LYS A 201 -26.83 -1.56 -24.74
CA LYS A 201 -25.92 -2.70 -24.51
C LYS A 201 -26.15 -3.36 -23.15
N HIS A 202 -26.31 -2.57 -22.10
CA HIS A 202 -26.60 -3.02 -20.72
C HIS A 202 -27.93 -3.79 -20.64
N MET A 203 -28.99 -3.27 -21.26
CA MET A 203 -30.26 -3.98 -21.41
C MET A 203 -30.15 -5.25 -22.27
N SER A 204 -29.29 -5.25 -23.30
CA SER A 204 -29.04 -6.44 -24.12
C SER A 204 -28.34 -7.55 -23.31
N TYR A 205 -27.35 -7.18 -22.48
CA TYR A 205 -26.74 -8.09 -21.51
C TYR A 205 -27.79 -8.65 -20.54
N HIS A 206 -28.59 -7.81 -19.88
CA HIS A 206 -29.58 -8.27 -18.88
C HIS A 206 -30.73 -9.07 -19.49
N LYS A 207 -31.08 -8.83 -20.77
CA LYS A 207 -32.04 -9.66 -21.51
C LYS A 207 -31.48 -11.05 -21.86
N LYS A 208 -30.17 -11.14 -22.12
CA LYS A 208 -29.44 -12.40 -22.42
C LYS A 208 -29.13 -13.18 -21.14
N TYR A 209 -28.87 -12.47 -20.05
CA TYR A 209 -28.44 -13.00 -18.75
C TYR A 209 -29.17 -12.32 -17.58
N PRO A 210 -30.47 -12.61 -17.36
CA PRO A 210 -31.22 -12.00 -16.26
C PRO A 210 -30.61 -12.31 -14.89
N GLU A 211 -30.52 -11.29 -14.04
CA GLU A 211 -30.04 -11.42 -12.66
C GLU A 211 -31.22 -11.41 -11.68
N LYS A 212 -31.59 -12.59 -11.20
CA LYS A 212 -32.64 -12.82 -10.19
C LYS A 212 -32.08 -12.55 -8.78
N LEU A 213 -32.70 -11.61 -8.06
CA LEU A 213 -32.21 -11.03 -6.80
C LEU A 213 -33.14 -11.26 -5.58
N TYR A 214 -34.35 -11.80 -5.80
CA TYR A 214 -35.38 -12.02 -4.78
C TYR A 214 -35.78 -13.52 -4.69
N PHE A 215 -34.81 -14.41 -4.92
CA PHE A 215 -34.95 -15.86 -4.91
C PHE A 215 -36.00 -16.39 -5.92
N GLU A 216 -36.21 -15.71 -7.05
CA GLU A 216 -37.27 -16.03 -8.01
C GLU A 216 -37.12 -17.44 -8.60
N GLY A 217 -35.89 -17.88 -8.86
CA GLY A 217 -35.62 -19.25 -9.29
C GLY A 217 -36.07 -20.30 -8.27
N LEU A 218 -36.02 -20.01 -6.97
CA LEU A 218 -36.58 -20.87 -5.93
C LEU A 218 -38.12 -20.82 -5.92
N ALA A 219 -38.71 -19.63 -6.01
CA ALA A 219 -40.16 -19.46 -6.05
C ALA A 219 -40.82 -20.17 -7.26
N GLU A 220 -40.14 -20.22 -8.40
CA GLU A 220 -40.55 -20.94 -9.60
C GLU A 220 -40.48 -22.47 -9.47
N GLN A 221 -39.66 -23.01 -8.54
CA GLN A 221 -39.35 -24.44 -8.43
C GLN A 221 -39.88 -25.12 -7.16
N VAL A 222 -40.34 -24.37 -6.15
CA VAL A 222 -41.14 -24.95 -5.06
C VAL A 222 -42.49 -25.45 -5.61
N ASN A 223 -43.06 -26.48 -4.97
CA ASN A 223 -44.35 -27.03 -5.36
C ASN A 223 -45.41 -26.76 -4.25
N PRO A 224 -46.54 -26.08 -4.56
CA PRO A 224 -46.84 -25.39 -5.82
C PRO A 224 -45.97 -24.13 -5.99
N PRO A 225 -45.72 -23.66 -7.23
CA PRO A 225 -44.92 -22.46 -7.48
C PRO A 225 -45.51 -21.20 -6.84
N MET A 226 -44.64 -20.32 -6.34
CA MET A 226 -45.02 -19.07 -5.70
C MET A 226 -44.95 -17.90 -6.69
N GLN A 227 -46.05 -17.17 -6.84
CA GLN A 227 -46.08 -15.96 -7.67
C GLN A 227 -45.45 -14.78 -6.92
N LEU A 228 -44.27 -14.33 -7.36
CA LEU A 228 -43.64 -13.11 -6.86
C LEU A 228 -43.87 -11.94 -7.81
N GLN A 229 -44.04 -10.74 -7.25
CA GLN A 229 -43.97 -9.47 -7.98
C GLN A 229 -42.87 -8.59 -7.37
N PRO A 230 -41.58 -8.95 -7.58
CA PRO A 230 -40.46 -8.24 -6.97
C PRO A 230 -40.34 -6.82 -7.56
N GLN A 231 -40.37 -5.80 -6.70
CA GLN A 231 -40.14 -4.41 -7.11
C GLN A 231 -38.63 -4.15 -7.20
N TYR A 232 -38.07 -4.38 -8.38
CA TYR A 232 -36.68 -4.08 -8.68
C TYR A 232 -36.39 -2.58 -8.60
N LEU A 233 -35.28 -2.23 -7.95
CA LEU A 233 -34.71 -0.88 -8.03
C LEU A 233 -34.00 -0.67 -9.38
N PRO A 234 -33.89 0.56 -9.91
CA PRO A 234 -33.24 0.81 -11.20
C PRO A 234 -31.77 0.38 -11.25
N ILE A 235 -31.41 -0.45 -12.22
CA ILE A 235 -30.03 -0.89 -12.48
C ILE A 235 -29.55 -0.27 -13.81
N TYR A 236 -28.73 0.78 -13.73
CA TYR A 236 -28.24 1.51 -14.93
C TYR A 236 -26.88 1.03 -15.45
N PHE A 237 -26.06 0.41 -14.59
CA PHE A 237 -24.66 0.07 -14.91
C PHE A 237 -24.25 -1.33 -14.42
N GLY A 238 -24.75 -1.76 -13.25
CA GLY A 238 -24.30 -2.99 -12.61
C GLY A 238 -24.69 -4.27 -13.35
N ASN A 239 -23.83 -5.28 -13.22
CA ASN A 239 -24.08 -6.70 -13.51
C ASN A 239 -23.13 -7.57 -12.65
N VAL A 240 -23.34 -8.89 -12.62
CA VAL A 240 -22.56 -9.83 -11.80
C VAL A 240 -21.07 -9.85 -12.19
N CYS A 241 -20.71 -9.59 -13.44
CA CYS A 241 -19.32 -9.50 -13.88
C CYS A 241 -18.61 -8.29 -13.24
N LEU A 242 -19.21 -7.10 -13.33
CA LEU A 242 -18.67 -5.89 -12.70
C LEU A 242 -18.72 -5.96 -11.17
N ARG A 243 -19.76 -6.57 -10.57
CA ARG A 243 -19.84 -6.80 -9.12
C ARG A 243 -18.79 -7.81 -8.62
N PHE A 244 -18.39 -8.77 -9.46
CA PHE A 244 -17.34 -9.73 -9.12
C PHE A 244 -15.92 -9.14 -9.22
N LEU A 245 -15.66 -8.15 -10.08
CA LEU A 245 -14.29 -7.68 -10.34
C LEU A 245 -13.52 -7.22 -9.08
N PRO A 246 -14.09 -6.43 -8.13
CA PRO A 246 -13.43 -6.12 -6.85
C PRO A 246 -13.29 -7.32 -5.91
N VAL A 247 -14.03 -8.40 -6.12
CA VAL A 247 -13.85 -9.69 -5.41
C VAL A 247 -12.73 -10.50 -6.06
N PHE A 248 -12.55 -10.39 -7.38
CA PHE A 248 -11.49 -11.08 -8.12
C PHE A 248 -10.10 -10.64 -7.63
N ASP A 249 -9.90 -9.34 -7.41
CA ASP A 249 -8.70 -8.77 -6.79
C ASP A 249 -8.30 -9.50 -5.49
N ILE A 250 -9.28 -9.70 -4.61
CA ILE A 250 -9.13 -10.37 -3.31
C ILE A 250 -8.84 -11.88 -3.53
N VAL A 251 -9.50 -12.52 -4.48
CA VAL A 251 -9.27 -13.93 -4.85
C VAL A 251 -7.84 -14.13 -5.35
N ILE A 252 -7.34 -13.26 -6.23
CA ILE A 252 -5.94 -13.28 -6.70
C ILE A 252 -4.99 -13.15 -5.51
N HIS A 253 -5.21 -12.19 -4.60
CA HIS A 253 -4.41 -11.99 -3.40
C HIS A 253 -4.34 -13.23 -2.50
N ARG A 254 -5.48 -13.87 -2.22
CA ARG A 254 -5.52 -15.14 -1.44
C ARG A 254 -4.80 -16.30 -2.15
N PHE A 255 -4.87 -16.37 -3.48
CA PHE A 255 -4.18 -17.40 -4.27
C PHE A 255 -2.66 -17.14 -4.38
N LEU A 256 -2.21 -15.88 -4.27
CA LEU A 256 -0.79 -15.54 -4.19
C LEU A 256 -0.17 -16.00 -2.86
N GLU A 257 -0.92 -15.90 -1.76
CA GLU A 257 -0.46 -16.29 -0.42
C GLU A 257 -0.31 -17.82 -0.26
N LEU A 258 -1.21 -18.60 -0.87
CA LEU A 258 -1.24 -20.05 -0.69
C LEU A 258 -0.56 -20.80 -1.85
N LEU A 259 0.76 -21.01 -1.71
CA LEU A 259 1.66 -21.53 -2.75
C LEU A 259 1.13 -22.73 -3.59
N PRO A 260 0.47 -23.77 -3.03
CA PRO A 260 -0.04 -24.91 -3.81
C PRO A 260 -1.06 -24.52 -4.91
N VAL A 261 -1.74 -23.38 -4.77
CA VAL A 261 -2.87 -22.96 -5.62
C VAL A 261 -2.40 -22.16 -6.86
N SER A 262 -1.08 -22.00 -7.06
CA SER A 262 -0.47 -21.22 -8.16
C SER A 262 -1.04 -21.53 -9.56
N LYS A 263 -1.17 -22.81 -9.92
CA LYS A 263 -1.69 -23.23 -11.25
C LYS A 263 -3.17 -22.86 -11.44
N SER A 264 -3.95 -22.87 -10.37
CA SER A 264 -5.35 -22.46 -10.41
C SER A 264 -5.51 -20.97 -10.67
N LEU A 265 -4.59 -20.14 -10.15
CA LEU A 265 -4.53 -18.71 -10.44
C LEU A 265 -4.21 -18.44 -11.93
N GLU A 266 -3.23 -19.15 -12.50
CA GLU A 266 -2.91 -19.06 -13.93
C GLU A 266 -4.13 -19.38 -14.80
N THR A 267 -4.87 -20.44 -14.44
CA THR A 267 -6.09 -20.87 -15.16
C THR A 267 -7.24 -19.85 -15.02
N LEU A 268 -7.38 -19.18 -13.86
CA LEU A 268 -8.34 -18.10 -13.66
C LEU A 268 -8.00 -16.87 -14.51
N LEU A 269 -6.72 -16.51 -14.59
CA LEU A 269 -6.25 -15.38 -15.41
C LEU A 269 -6.48 -15.63 -16.90
N ASP A 270 -6.31 -16.87 -17.39
CA ASP A 270 -6.60 -17.21 -18.80
C ASP A 270 -8.08 -17.10 -19.18
N HIS A 271 -9.00 -17.45 -18.28
CA HIS A 271 -10.45 -17.45 -18.58
C HIS A 271 -11.15 -16.14 -18.23
N LEU A 272 -10.67 -15.41 -17.21
CA LEU A 272 -11.36 -14.27 -16.62
C LEU A 272 -10.51 -12.99 -16.60
N GLY A 273 -9.21 -13.06 -16.92
CA GLY A 273 -8.32 -11.89 -16.93
C GLY A 273 -8.77 -10.77 -17.89
N GLY A 274 -9.48 -11.12 -18.97
CA GLY A 274 -10.12 -10.14 -19.86
C GLY A 274 -11.13 -9.21 -19.18
N LEU A 275 -11.67 -9.58 -18.01
CA LEU A 275 -12.59 -8.74 -17.22
C LEU A 275 -11.91 -7.47 -16.68
N TYR A 276 -10.58 -7.48 -16.51
CA TYR A 276 -9.81 -6.29 -16.08
C TYR A 276 -9.86 -5.12 -17.08
N LYS A 277 -10.39 -5.34 -18.29
CA LYS A 277 -10.78 -4.28 -19.24
C LYS A 277 -11.69 -3.23 -18.60
N PHE A 278 -12.52 -3.60 -17.61
CA PHE A 278 -13.45 -2.71 -16.91
C PHE A 278 -13.01 -2.37 -15.49
N HIS A 279 -11.76 -2.67 -15.14
CA HIS A 279 -11.20 -2.29 -13.84
C HIS A 279 -10.95 -0.77 -13.81
N ASP A 280 -11.24 -0.11 -12.69
CA ASP A 280 -11.10 1.36 -12.57
C ASP A 280 -9.64 1.81 -12.42
N ARG A 281 -8.82 1.05 -11.68
CA ARG A 281 -7.38 1.30 -11.45
C ARG A 281 -6.45 0.10 -11.71
N PRO A 282 -6.39 -0.45 -12.93
CA PRO A 282 -5.67 -1.69 -13.23
C PRO A 282 -4.15 -1.59 -13.03
N VAL A 283 -3.52 -0.44 -13.30
CA VAL A 283 -2.07 -0.25 -13.05
C VAL A 283 -1.80 -0.11 -11.55
N THR A 284 -2.65 0.60 -10.81
CA THR A 284 -2.57 0.75 -9.35
C THR A 284 -2.79 -0.60 -8.65
N TYR A 285 -3.72 -1.43 -9.14
CA TYR A 285 -3.91 -2.80 -8.65
C TYR A 285 -2.63 -3.64 -8.84
N LEU A 286 -2.04 -3.64 -10.04
CA LEU A 286 -0.76 -4.33 -10.28
C LEU A 286 0.36 -3.78 -9.41
N TYR A 287 0.50 -2.47 -9.28
CA TYR A 287 1.51 -1.82 -8.45
C TYR A 287 1.42 -2.30 -6.99
N ASN A 288 0.23 -2.19 -6.38
CA ASN A 288 0.00 -2.62 -5.01
C ASN A 288 0.25 -4.13 -4.83
N THR A 289 -0.23 -4.95 -5.78
CA THR A 289 -0.09 -6.41 -5.72
C THR A 289 1.37 -6.85 -5.86
N LEU A 290 2.12 -6.31 -6.82
CA LEU A 290 3.53 -6.61 -7.04
C LEU A 290 4.39 -6.11 -5.87
N HIS A 291 4.11 -4.92 -5.35
CA HIS A 291 4.88 -4.33 -4.24
C HIS A 291 4.63 -5.08 -2.92
N TYR A 292 3.38 -5.42 -2.62
CA TYR A 292 3.03 -6.11 -1.37
C TYR A 292 3.46 -7.58 -1.38
N TYR A 293 3.29 -8.28 -2.51
CA TYR A 293 3.65 -9.70 -2.64
C TYR A 293 5.06 -9.94 -3.22
N GLU A 294 5.98 -8.97 -3.17
CA GLU A 294 7.35 -9.12 -3.70
C GLU A 294 8.02 -10.43 -3.23
N ARG A 295 8.04 -10.67 -1.91
CA ARG A 295 8.59 -11.90 -1.31
C ARG A 295 7.92 -13.18 -1.81
N HIS A 296 6.64 -13.12 -2.19
CA HIS A 296 5.87 -14.24 -2.71
C HIS A 296 5.95 -14.40 -4.23
N LEU A 297 6.44 -13.39 -4.95
CA LEU A 297 6.47 -13.33 -6.42
C LEU A 297 7.88 -13.28 -7.02
N ARG A 298 8.92 -13.01 -6.21
CA ARG A 298 10.34 -13.00 -6.58
C ARG A 298 10.73 -14.25 -7.38
N ASP A 299 10.48 -15.42 -6.80
CA ASP A 299 10.90 -16.71 -7.34
C ASP A 299 9.82 -17.34 -8.25
N ARG A 300 8.60 -16.78 -8.26
CA ARG A 300 7.48 -17.19 -9.14
C ARG A 300 7.35 -16.25 -10.35
N THR A 301 8.47 -16.07 -11.06
CA THR A 301 8.60 -15.17 -12.21
C THR A 301 7.55 -15.39 -13.30
N ASN A 302 7.20 -16.64 -13.61
CA ASN A 302 6.17 -16.97 -14.61
C ASN A 302 4.77 -16.52 -14.18
N LEU A 303 4.38 -16.77 -12.91
CA LEU A 303 3.11 -16.29 -12.36
C LEU A 303 3.05 -14.75 -12.34
N LYS A 304 4.17 -14.11 -11.97
CA LYS A 304 4.32 -12.65 -11.96
C LYS A 304 4.12 -12.04 -13.36
N ARG A 305 4.79 -12.61 -14.38
CA ARG A 305 4.59 -12.26 -15.80
C ARG A 305 3.15 -12.49 -16.25
N LYS A 306 2.56 -13.65 -15.92
CA LYS A 306 1.17 -14.03 -16.27
C LYS A 306 0.14 -13.03 -15.76
N LEU A 307 0.25 -12.62 -14.49
CA LEU A 307 -0.63 -11.63 -13.86
C LEU A 307 -0.55 -10.27 -14.58
N VAL A 308 0.67 -9.74 -14.75
CA VAL A 308 0.89 -8.45 -15.44
C VAL A 308 0.42 -8.50 -16.89
N HIS A 309 0.74 -9.59 -17.60
CA HIS A 309 0.34 -9.77 -19.00
C HIS A 309 -1.18 -9.87 -19.16
N ALA A 310 -1.88 -10.65 -18.33
CA ALA A 310 -3.32 -10.82 -18.43
C ALA A 310 -4.07 -9.50 -18.21
N ILE A 311 -3.71 -8.76 -17.14
CA ILE A 311 -4.36 -7.50 -16.78
C ILE A 311 -4.03 -6.41 -17.81
N MET A 312 -2.77 -6.24 -18.21
CA MET A 312 -2.40 -5.20 -19.20
C MET A 312 -2.89 -5.53 -20.62
N SER A 313 -2.93 -6.80 -21.03
CA SER A 313 -3.43 -7.19 -22.35
C SER A 313 -4.96 -7.08 -22.46
N SER A 314 -5.70 -7.07 -21.36
CA SER A 314 -7.15 -6.79 -21.37
C SER A 314 -7.50 -5.38 -21.85
N LEU A 315 -6.53 -4.45 -21.78
CA LEU A 315 -6.67 -3.03 -22.13
C LEU A 315 -6.13 -2.71 -23.54
N LYS A 316 -5.48 -3.66 -24.23
CA LYS A 316 -4.70 -3.43 -25.46
C LYS A 316 -5.51 -2.83 -26.62
N ASP A 317 -6.80 -3.19 -26.71
CA ASP A 317 -7.71 -2.77 -27.79
C ASP A 317 -8.45 -1.46 -27.42
N ASN A 318 -8.24 -0.97 -26.20
CA ASN A 318 -8.90 0.18 -25.58
C ASN A 318 -7.93 1.34 -25.27
N ARG A 319 -6.63 1.05 -25.18
CA ARG A 319 -5.58 2.04 -24.87
C ARG A 319 -4.54 2.09 -26.00
N THR A 320 -4.16 3.30 -26.38
CA THR A 320 -3.19 3.57 -27.45
C THR A 320 -1.87 2.80 -27.23
N PRO A 321 -1.26 2.22 -28.27
CA PRO A 321 0.06 1.57 -28.17
C PRO A 321 1.10 2.48 -27.48
N GLY A 322 1.93 1.88 -26.63
CA GLY A 322 2.91 2.60 -25.80
C GLY A 322 2.35 3.21 -24.51
N TRP A 323 1.05 3.07 -24.20
CA TRP A 323 0.44 3.61 -22.98
C TRP A 323 1.03 3.07 -21.66
N CYS A 324 1.53 1.84 -21.61
CA CYS A 324 2.08 1.24 -20.38
C CYS A 324 3.45 0.60 -20.60
N LEU A 325 3.53 -0.69 -20.91
CA LEU A 325 4.79 -1.44 -21.03
C LEU A 325 5.66 -0.91 -22.18
N SER A 326 6.98 -0.83 -21.96
CA SER A 326 7.93 -0.38 -22.99
C SER A 326 8.02 -1.34 -24.17
N GLU A 327 8.37 -0.81 -25.34
CA GLU A 327 8.55 -1.60 -26.56
C GLU A 327 9.63 -2.70 -26.38
N THR A 328 10.70 -2.41 -25.64
CA THR A 328 11.74 -3.40 -25.31
C THR A 328 11.19 -4.53 -24.44
N TYR A 329 10.42 -4.21 -23.40
CA TYR A 329 9.81 -5.21 -22.53
C TYR A 329 8.81 -6.09 -23.32
N LEU A 330 7.99 -5.50 -24.19
CA LEU A 330 7.05 -6.23 -25.04
C LEU A 330 7.75 -7.15 -26.06
N LYS A 331 8.93 -6.75 -26.59
CA LYS A 331 9.72 -7.58 -27.51
C LYS A 331 10.49 -8.70 -26.81
N CYS A 332 11.06 -8.45 -25.62
CA CYS A 332 12.01 -9.34 -24.97
C CYS A 332 11.42 -10.13 -23.78
N ALA A 333 10.70 -9.48 -22.86
CA ALA A 333 10.15 -10.13 -21.66
C ALA A 333 8.94 -11.03 -21.95
N MET A 334 8.23 -10.76 -23.05
CA MET A 334 6.97 -11.38 -23.43
C MET A 334 7.08 -12.34 -24.64
N ASN A 335 8.30 -12.65 -25.10
CA ASN A 335 8.53 -13.64 -26.16
C ASN A 335 8.43 -15.08 -25.58
N PRO A 336 7.44 -15.91 -25.97
CA PRO A 336 7.27 -17.26 -25.44
C PRO A 336 8.18 -18.31 -26.13
N ARG A 337 9.15 -17.88 -26.95
CA ARG A 337 10.03 -18.75 -27.75
C ARG A 337 11.45 -18.93 -27.20
N GLU A 338 11.76 -18.29 -26.08
CA GLU A 338 13.09 -18.35 -25.46
C GLU A 338 12.96 -18.91 -24.03
N ASP A 339 13.54 -20.08 -23.78
CA ASP A 339 13.65 -20.67 -22.43
C ASP A 339 14.57 -19.86 -21.51
N ASN A 340 15.41 -19.00 -22.09
CA ASN A 340 16.33 -18.13 -21.36
C ASN A 340 15.59 -16.96 -20.70
N VAL A 341 15.93 -16.70 -19.43
CA VAL A 341 15.43 -15.52 -18.73
C VAL A 341 16.10 -14.26 -19.30
N TRP A 342 15.32 -13.42 -20.01
CA TRP A 342 15.80 -12.11 -20.43
C TRP A 342 16.25 -11.25 -19.24
N ILE A 343 17.53 -10.88 -19.26
CA ILE A 343 18.16 -9.91 -18.36
C ILE A 343 18.30 -8.60 -19.16
N PRO A 344 17.68 -7.48 -18.74
CA PRO A 344 17.83 -6.20 -19.43
C PRO A 344 19.22 -5.59 -19.23
N ASP A 345 19.67 -4.81 -20.20
CA ASP A 345 20.95 -4.10 -20.20
C ASP A 345 20.81 -2.65 -19.68
N ASP A 346 21.93 -1.96 -19.48
CA ASP A 346 21.95 -0.54 -19.07
C ASP A 346 21.13 0.33 -20.05
N THR A 347 21.10 0.01 -21.36
CA THR A 347 20.28 0.70 -22.38
C THR A 347 18.78 0.66 -22.06
N TYR A 348 18.26 -0.49 -21.63
CA TYR A 348 16.86 -0.63 -21.22
C TYR A 348 16.53 0.30 -20.05
N TYR A 349 17.34 0.30 -18.98
CA TYR A 349 17.08 1.13 -17.79
C TYR A 349 17.19 2.63 -18.13
N CYS A 350 18.15 3.03 -18.98
CA CYS A 350 18.24 4.39 -19.50
C CYS A 350 16.97 4.80 -20.27
N LYS A 351 16.51 3.98 -21.22
CA LYS A 351 15.28 4.28 -21.99
C LYS A 351 14.04 4.33 -21.10
N LEU A 352 13.94 3.43 -20.13
CA LEU A 352 12.80 3.32 -19.22
C LEU A 352 12.69 4.54 -18.29
N ILE A 353 13.78 4.95 -17.64
CA ILE A 353 13.82 6.18 -16.82
C ILE A 353 13.66 7.43 -17.68
N GLY A 354 14.22 7.44 -18.90
CA GLY A 354 14.05 8.52 -19.87
C GLY A 354 12.57 8.83 -20.16
N ARG A 355 11.68 7.82 -20.17
CA ARG A 355 10.23 8.06 -20.30
C ARG A 355 9.66 8.91 -19.17
N LEU A 356 10.12 8.75 -17.94
CA LEU A 356 9.67 9.58 -16.81
C LEU A 356 10.28 10.98 -16.87
N VAL A 357 11.59 11.09 -17.12
CA VAL A 357 12.30 12.39 -17.25
C VAL A 357 11.64 13.27 -18.32
N ASP A 358 11.38 12.71 -19.50
CA ASP A 358 10.82 13.45 -20.63
C ASP A 358 9.32 13.76 -20.45
N THR A 359 8.60 12.95 -19.67
CA THR A 359 7.21 13.23 -19.27
C THR A 359 7.14 14.37 -18.24
N MET A 360 8.04 14.37 -17.23
CA MET A 360 8.13 15.45 -16.25
C MET A 360 8.60 16.77 -16.88
N ALA A 361 9.44 16.71 -17.91
CA ALA A 361 9.88 17.86 -18.70
C ALA A 361 8.84 18.35 -19.74
N GLY A 362 7.69 17.66 -19.88
CA GLY A 362 6.62 18.06 -20.80
C GLY A 362 7.00 18.03 -22.30
N LYS A 363 7.95 17.17 -22.69
CA LYS A 363 8.44 17.12 -24.08
C LYS A 363 7.34 16.76 -25.10
N SER A 364 7.51 17.26 -26.32
CA SER A 364 6.66 16.97 -27.48
C SER A 364 7.52 16.44 -28.63
N PRO A 365 7.23 15.25 -29.20
CA PRO A 365 6.22 14.29 -28.75
C PRO A 365 6.53 13.72 -27.36
N GLY A 366 5.49 13.39 -26.60
CA GLY A 366 5.62 12.81 -25.26
C GLY A 366 5.95 11.31 -25.30
N PRO A 367 6.65 10.76 -24.29
CA PRO A 367 6.98 9.33 -24.22
C PRO A 367 5.78 8.39 -24.04
N PHE A 368 4.64 8.94 -23.57
CA PHE A 368 3.36 8.24 -23.43
C PHE A 368 2.27 9.01 -24.20
N PRO A 369 1.30 8.31 -24.81
CA PRO A 369 0.12 8.95 -25.40
C PRO A 369 -0.70 9.66 -24.31
N ASN A 370 -1.02 10.94 -24.53
CA ASN A 370 -1.87 11.71 -23.63
C ASN A 370 -3.33 11.17 -23.64
N CYS A 371 -4.01 11.25 -22.50
CA CYS A 371 -5.41 10.84 -22.35
C CYS A 371 -6.20 11.86 -21.52
N ASP A 372 -7.52 11.66 -21.41
CA ASP A 372 -8.39 12.50 -20.58
C ASP A 372 -8.26 12.11 -19.10
N TRP A 373 -7.34 12.75 -18.38
CA TRP A 373 -7.02 12.45 -16.99
C TRP A 373 -8.21 12.56 -16.01
N ARG A 374 -9.34 13.15 -16.42
CA ARG A 374 -10.61 13.15 -15.65
C ARG A 374 -11.23 11.76 -15.50
N PHE A 375 -10.92 10.84 -16.41
CA PHE A 375 -11.49 9.49 -16.49
C PHE A 375 -10.42 8.39 -16.42
N ASN A 376 -9.31 8.67 -15.73
CA ASN A 376 -8.19 7.75 -15.57
C ASN A 376 -7.81 7.58 -14.09
N GLU A 377 -7.13 6.48 -13.76
CA GLU A 377 -6.72 6.17 -12.40
C GLU A 377 -5.65 7.11 -11.83
N PHE A 378 -4.93 7.81 -12.71
CA PHE A 378 -3.90 8.79 -12.36
C PHE A 378 -4.35 10.21 -12.72
N PRO A 379 -4.01 11.23 -11.89
CA PRO A 379 -4.46 12.60 -12.10
C PRO A 379 -3.67 13.37 -13.18
N ASN A 380 -2.50 12.87 -13.62
CA ASN A 380 -1.62 13.53 -14.57
C ASN A 380 -0.60 12.55 -15.22
N PRO A 381 0.10 12.97 -16.30
CA PRO A 381 1.06 12.12 -17.01
C PRO A 381 2.23 11.61 -16.15
N ALA A 382 2.75 12.41 -15.21
CA ALA A 382 3.90 12.04 -14.40
C ALA A 382 3.55 10.94 -13.37
N ALA A 383 2.38 11.04 -12.74
CA ALA A 383 1.87 10.01 -11.85
C ALA A 383 1.65 8.68 -12.60
N HIS A 384 1.13 8.73 -13.82
CA HIS A 384 1.00 7.56 -14.70
C HIS A 384 2.36 6.96 -15.08
N ALA A 385 3.27 7.77 -15.61
CA ALA A 385 4.61 7.37 -16.03
C ALA A 385 5.42 6.70 -14.91
N LEU A 386 5.28 7.19 -13.67
CA LEU A 386 5.89 6.59 -12.49
C LEU A 386 5.34 5.19 -12.21
N HIS A 387 4.01 5.03 -12.10
CA HIS A 387 3.42 3.74 -11.72
C HIS A 387 3.61 2.66 -12.79
N VAL A 388 3.46 2.98 -14.07
CA VAL A 388 3.73 1.98 -15.14
C VAL A 388 5.20 1.56 -15.17
N THR A 389 6.13 2.49 -14.87
CA THR A 389 7.56 2.19 -14.76
C THR A 389 7.85 1.26 -13.57
N CYS A 390 7.26 1.53 -12.39
CA CYS A 390 7.43 0.66 -11.22
C CYS A 390 6.79 -0.72 -11.42
N VAL A 391 5.62 -0.80 -12.08
CA VAL A 391 5.00 -2.09 -12.46
C VAL A 391 5.89 -2.88 -13.41
N GLU A 392 6.42 -2.24 -14.45
CA GLU A 392 7.30 -2.89 -15.44
C GLU A 392 8.61 -3.39 -14.81
N LEU A 393 9.23 -2.60 -13.92
CA LEU A 393 10.42 -2.99 -13.17
C LEU A 393 10.15 -4.17 -12.21
N MET A 394 9.05 -4.13 -11.45
CA MET A 394 8.68 -5.24 -10.58
C MET A 394 8.30 -6.50 -11.36
N ALA A 395 7.81 -6.37 -12.60
CA ALA A 395 7.45 -7.49 -13.47
C ALA A 395 8.66 -8.21 -14.11
N LEU A 396 9.87 -7.65 -14.04
CA LEU A 396 11.10 -8.30 -14.53
C LEU A 396 11.40 -9.62 -13.80
N ALA A 397 12.03 -10.55 -14.50
CA ALA A 397 12.51 -11.81 -13.92
C ALA A 397 13.94 -11.67 -13.36
N VAL A 398 14.20 -10.54 -12.70
CA VAL A 398 15.51 -10.12 -12.16
C VAL A 398 15.30 -9.77 -10.67
N SER A 399 16.33 -9.93 -9.83
CA SER A 399 16.19 -9.64 -8.40
C SER A 399 16.06 -8.13 -8.14
N GLY A 400 15.38 -7.75 -7.06
CA GLY A 400 15.29 -6.35 -6.66
C GLY A 400 16.65 -5.69 -6.43
N LYS A 401 17.64 -6.45 -5.92
CA LYS A 401 19.01 -5.96 -5.73
C LYS A 401 19.68 -5.58 -7.05
N ASP A 402 19.50 -6.41 -8.08
CA ASP A 402 20.15 -6.19 -9.37
C ASP A 402 19.46 -5.07 -10.16
N VAL A 403 18.12 -5.03 -10.14
CA VAL A 403 17.34 -3.91 -10.69
C VAL A 403 17.69 -2.60 -9.99
N GLY A 404 17.76 -2.59 -8.66
CA GLY A 404 18.16 -1.43 -7.87
C GLY A 404 19.54 -0.91 -8.26
N ASN A 405 20.54 -1.80 -8.35
CA ASN A 405 21.89 -1.42 -8.78
C ASN A 405 21.91 -0.93 -10.24
N ALA A 406 21.14 -1.54 -11.15
CA ALA A 406 21.02 -1.08 -12.52
C ALA A 406 20.41 0.33 -12.61
N LEU A 407 19.39 0.64 -11.80
CA LEU A 407 18.80 1.98 -11.70
C LEU A 407 19.83 3.03 -11.22
N LEU A 408 20.62 2.74 -10.19
CA LEU A 408 21.69 3.65 -9.76
C LEU A 408 22.76 3.82 -10.87
N ASN A 409 23.11 2.74 -11.58
CA ASN A 409 24.09 2.73 -12.67
C ASN A 409 23.65 3.50 -13.93
N VAL A 410 22.40 3.98 -14.03
CA VAL A 410 21.96 4.92 -15.09
C VAL A 410 22.68 6.27 -14.95
N VAL A 411 23.03 6.70 -13.73
CA VAL A 411 23.72 7.98 -13.47
C VAL A 411 25.08 7.83 -12.78
N LEU A 412 25.37 6.70 -12.14
CA LEU A 412 26.68 6.40 -11.52
C LEU A 412 27.70 5.75 -12.48
N LYS A 413 27.35 5.63 -13.77
CA LYS A 413 28.27 5.30 -14.86
C LYS A 413 28.06 6.33 -15.98
N SER A 414 29.08 6.59 -16.78
CA SER A 414 28.98 7.47 -17.96
C SER A 414 28.19 6.75 -19.07
N GLN A 415 26.86 6.95 -19.13
CA GLN A 415 25.95 6.33 -20.10
C GLN A 415 25.74 7.24 -21.34
N PRO A 416 25.82 6.72 -22.59
CA PRO A 416 25.72 7.55 -23.79
C PRO A 416 24.30 8.10 -24.07
N LEU A 417 23.27 7.57 -23.39
CA LEU A 417 21.87 8.02 -23.52
C LEU A 417 21.45 9.04 -22.44
N VAL A 418 22.33 9.36 -21.49
CA VAL A 418 22.02 10.23 -20.33
C VAL A 418 22.75 11.56 -20.50
N PRO A 419 22.08 12.62 -20.97
CA PRO A 419 22.71 13.91 -21.20
C PRO A 419 23.15 14.55 -19.87
N ARG A 420 24.45 14.78 -19.72
CA ARG A 420 25.09 15.38 -18.54
C ARG A 420 24.42 16.68 -18.08
N GLU A 421 24.09 17.57 -19.02
CA GLU A 421 23.44 18.85 -18.77
C GLU A 421 22.13 18.76 -17.97
N ASN A 422 21.44 17.61 -18.01
CA ASN A 422 20.16 17.38 -17.33
C ASN A 422 20.23 16.26 -16.26
N ILE A 423 21.44 15.89 -15.81
CA ILE A 423 21.69 14.75 -14.92
C ILE A 423 20.87 14.78 -13.62
N THR A 424 20.56 15.97 -13.10
CA THR A 424 19.75 16.15 -11.89
C THR A 424 18.29 15.73 -12.08
N ALA A 425 17.72 15.91 -13.28
CA ALA A 425 16.39 15.40 -13.59
C ALA A 425 16.36 13.86 -13.67
N TRP A 426 17.45 13.24 -14.13
CA TRP A 426 17.61 11.78 -14.08
C TRP A 426 17.75 11.26 -12.65
N MET A 427 18.57 11.90 -11.81
CA MET A 427 18.66 11.58 -10.38
C MET A 427 17.30 11.72 -9.67
N ASN A 428 16.54 12.77 -9.98
CA ASN A 428 15.19 12.98 -9.46
C ASN A 428 14.21 11.88 -9.90
N ALA A 429 14.22 11.49 -11.18
CA ALA A 429 13.38 10.41 -11.71
C ALA A 429 13.75 9.04 -11.10
N ILE A 430 15.05 8.77 -10.90
CA ILE A 430 15.53 7.56 -10.20
C ILE A 430 15.08 7.58 -8.73
N GLY A 431 15.17 8.73 -8.05
CA GLY A 431 14.69 8.89 -6.68
C GLY A 431 13.21 8.56 -6.52
N LEU A 432 12.36 9.13 -7.39
CA LEU A 432 10.92 8.84 -7.44
C LEU A 432 10.63 7.37 -7.71
N VAL A 433 11.28 6.77 -8.71
CA VAL A 433 11.05 5.36 -9.10
C VAL A 433 11.55 4.40 -8.01
N ILE A 434 12.81 4.52 -7.57
CA ILE A 434 13.42 3.54 -6.68
C ILE A 434 12.79 3.55 -5.29
N THR A 435 12.35 4.72 -4.80
CA THR A 435 11.68 4.84 -3.50
C THR A 435 10.23 4.37 -3.52
N ALA A 436 9.62 4.24 -4.72
CA ALA A 436 8.32 3.62 -4.95
C ALA A 436 8.42 2.11 -5.29
N LEU A 437 9.60 1.50 -5.11
CA LEU A 437 9.78 0.05 -5.22
C LEU A 437 9.96 -0.58 -3.82
N PRO A 438 9.74 -1.91 -3.69
CA PRO A 438 9.97 -2.63 -2.43
C PRO A 438 11.39 -2.48 -1.87
N GLU A 439 11.56 -2.73 -0.57
CA GLU A 439 12.84 -2.61 0.14
C GLU A 439 14.07 -3.20 -0.57
N PRO A 440 14.03 -4.41 -1.18
CA PRO A 440 15.16 -4.97 -1.92
C PRO A 440 15.70 -4.13 -3.08
N TYR A 441 14.94 -3.15 -3.58
CA TYR A 441 15.31 -2.30 -4.72
C TYR A 441 16.06 -1.04 -4.29
N TRP A 442 15.60 -0.31 -3.26
CA TRP A 442 16.26 0.93 -2.82
C TRP A 442 17.33 0.73 -1.73
N ILE A 443 17.29 -0.39 -0.97
CA ILE A 443 18.26 -0.65 0.11
C ILE A 443 19.71 -0.71 -0.39
N VAL A 444 19.92 -1.02 -1.68
CA VAL A 444 21.25 -1.08 -2.33
C VAL A 444 21.98 0.27 -2.36
N LEU A 445 21.28 1.38 -2.11
CA LEU A 445 21.91 2.68 -1.90
C LEU A 445 22.88 2.64 -0.70
N HIS A 446 22.58 1.84 0.34
CA HIS A 446 23.46 1.66 1.49
C HIS A 446 24.78 0.96 1.09
N ASP A 447 24.71 -0.14 0.33
CA ASP A 447 25.89 -0.80 -0.25
C ASP A 447 26.74 0.19 -1.06
N ARG A 448 26.08 1.09 -1.82
CA ARG A 448 26.76 2.05 -2.68
C ARG A 448 27.39 3.23 -1.92
N ILE A 449 26.79 3.66 -0.82
CA ILE A 449 27.38 4.62 0.13
C ILE A 449 28.60 3.99 0.83
N VAL A 450 28.50 2.74 1.29
CA VAL A 450 29.64 1.99 1.88
C VAL A 450 30.79 1.89 0.88
N SER A 451 30.49 1.54 -0.38
CA SER A 451 31.46 1.50 -1.48
C SER A 451 32.18 2.84 -1.75
N VAL A 452 31.61 3.98 -1.32
CA VAL A 452 32.25 5.30 -1.41
C VAL A 452 33.03 5.62 -0.13
N ILE A 453 32.48 5.36 1.05
CA ILE A 453 33.15 5.53 2.34
C ILE A 453 34.46 4.72 2.41
N SER A 454 34.51 3.53 1.81
CA SER A 454 35.73 2.70 1.71
C SER A 454 36.61 2.99 0.48
N SER A 455 36.34 4.06 -0.29
CA SER A 455 37.13 4.39 -1.49
C SER A 455 38.43 5.15 -1.15
N PRO A 456 39.53 4.98 -1.93
CA PRO A 456 40.82 5.64 -1.68
C PRO A 456 40.72 7.17 -1.51
N VAL A 457 39.80 7.81 -2.24
CA VAL A 457 39.55 9.26 -2.23
C VAL A 457 39.05 9.77 -0.87
N LEU A 458 38.42 8.90 -0.07
CA LEU A 458 38.00 9.23 1.30
C LEU A 458 38.89 8.58 2.37
N THR A 459 39.59 7.48 2.07
CA THR A 459 40.43 6.77 3.06
C THR A 459 41.90 7.19 3.05
N THR A 460 42.38 7.95 2.06
CA THR A 460 43.77 8.42 1.99
C THR A 460 43.85 9.95 1.99
N GLU A 461 44.52 10.51 2.99
CA GLU A 461 44.72 11.95 3.15
C GLU A 461 45.74 12.54 2.16
N SER A 462 46.29 11.72 1.24
CA SER A 462 47.52 12.01 0.49
C SER A 462 47.39 12.16 -1.03
N GLU A 463 46.35 11.62 -1.67
CA GLU A 463 46.25 11.61 -3.15
C GLU A 463 45.57 12.86 -3.74
N TRP A 464 44.84 13.64 -2.92
CA TRP A 464 44.09 14.80 -3.41
C TRP A 464 44.52 16.09 -2.73
N ALA A 465 45.35 16.88 -3.41
CA ALA A 465 45.82 18.21 -2.96
C ALA A 465 44.74 19.31 -3.05
N GLY A 466 43.46 18.93 -3.19
CA GLY A 466 42.31 19.83 -3.30
C GLY A 466 41.56 20.02 -1.99
N PHE A 467 40.77 21.09 -1.90
CA PHE A 467 39.90 21.34 -0.75
C PHE A 467 38.74 20.32 -0.73
N PRO A 468 38.53 19.53 0.34
CA PRO A 468 37.62 18.38 0.32
C PRO A 468 36.16 18.77 0.06
N PHE A 469 35.74 19.98 0.39
CA PHE A 469 34.39 20.45 0.08
C PHE A 469 34.13 20.56 -1.44
N ALA A 470 35.18 20.74 -2.26
CA ALA A 470 35.08 20.66 -3.72
C ALA A 470 34.90 19.21 -4.24
N LEU A 471 35.25 18.19 -3.43
CA LEU A 471 34.90 16.79 -3.69
C LEU A 471 33.41 16.54 -3.45
N LEU A 472 32.81 17.25 -2.50
CA LEU A 472 31.42 17.06 -2.07
C LEU A 472 30.45 17.98 -2.81
N ASP A 473 30.94 19.05 -3.45
CA ASP A 473 30.18 19.83 -4.43
C ASP A 473 30.06 19.07 -5.76
N PHE A 474 28.91 18.42 -5.93
CA PHE A 474 28.49 17.80 -7.18
C PHE A 474 28.52 18.76 -8.38
N THR A 475 28.16 20.03 -8.19
CA THR A 475 28.06 21.02 -9.27
C THR A 475 29.45 21.36 -9.81
N ALA A 476 30.40 21.69 -8.93
CA ALA A 476 31.79 21.93 -9.30
C ALA A 476 32.43 20.69 -9.94
N CYS A 477 32.24 19.50 -9.35
CA CYS A 477 32.74 18.24 -9.90
C CYS A 477 32.19 17.94 -11.31
N HIS A 478 30.89 18.16 -11.53
CA HIS A 478 30.21 17.92 -12.80
C HIS A 478 30.62 18.93 -13.88
N GLN A 479 30.68 20.22 -13.55
CA GLN A 479 31.09 21.28 -14.47
C GLN A 479 32.57 21.16 -14.86
N SER A 480 33.43 20.68 -13.95
CA SER A 480 34.87 20.50 -14.18
C SER A 480 35.22 19.21 -14.95
N TYR A 481 34.23 18.47 -15.48
CA TYR A 481 34.43 17.19 -16.20
C TYR A 481 35.17 16.10 -15.39
N SER A 482 35.19 16.23 -14.05
CA SER A 482 35.96 15.35 -13.16
C SER A 482 35.21 14.06 -12.81
N GLU A 483 33.87 14.03 -12.99
CA GLU A 483 32.97 12.86 -12.79
C GLU A 483 33.26 12.03 -11.53
N MET A 484 33.59 12.71 -10.41
CA MET A 484 33.93 12.08 -9.14
C MET A 484 32.74 11.26 -8.59
N ASN A 485 32.88 9.92 -8.61
CA ASN A 485 31.84 8.98 -8.19
C ASN A 485 31.28 9.27 -6.78
N CYS A 486 32.09 9.77 -5.85
CA CYS A 486 31.63 10.17 -4.52
C CYS A 486 30.62 11.33 -4.55
N SER A 487 30.83 12.37 -5.35
CA SER A 487 29.88 13.50 -5.45
C SER A 487 28.58 13.08 -6.16
N TYR A 488 28.68 12.18 -7.13
CA TYR A 488 27.53 11.59 -7.82
C TYR A 488 26.69 10.68 -6.91
N VAL A 489 27.33 9.83 -6.08
CA VAL A 489 26.63 9.01 -5.09
C VAL A 489 25.99 9.88 -3.99
N LEU A 490 26.65 10.96 -3.57
CA LEU A 490 26.10 11.93 -2.61
C LEU A 490 24.84 12.60 -3.17
N ALA A 491 24.91 13.18 -4.37
CA ALA A 491 23.77 13.84 -5.02
C ALA A 491 22.61 12.87 -5.33
N LEU A 492 22.92 11.63 -5.74
CA LEU A 492 21.89 10.61 -5.95
C LEU A 492 21.26 10.14 -4.63
N ALA A 493 22.05 9.96 -3.56
CA ALA A 493 21.52 9.63 -2.25
C ALA A 493 20.59 10.73 -1.73
N HIS A 494 20.96 12.00 -1.93
CA HIS A 494 20.08 13.14 -1.63
C HIS A 494 18.78 13.09 -2.44
N ALA A 495 18.85 12.82 -3.75
CA ALA A 495 17.65 12.72 -4.59
C ALA A 495 16.72 11.56 -4.19
N VAL A 496 17.27 10.40 -3.81
CA VAL A 496 16.48 9.26 -3.29
C VAL A 496 15.85 9.62 -1.94
N TRP A 497 16.63 10.13 -0.98
CA TRP A 497 16.16 10.45 0.36
C TRP A 497 15.20 11.65 0.43
N HIS A 498 15.26 12.56 -0.55
CA HIS A 498 14.28 13.62 -0.72
C HIS A 498 12.86 13.05 -0.95
N HIS A 499 12.75 12.05 -1.84
CA HIS A 499 11.46 11.39 -2.15
C HIS A 499 11.08 10.27 -1.16
N SER A 500 12.03 9.77 -0.37
CA SER A 500 11.77 8.71 0.63
C SER A 500 10.75 9.12 1.71
N SER A 501 9.89 8.16 2.06
CA SER A 501 9.02 8.26 3.23
C SER A 501 9.81 8.25 4.55
N ILE A 502 9.23 8.79 5.62
CA ILE A 502 9.81 8.70 6.97
C ILE A 502 9.96 7.26 7.48
N GLY A 503 9.24 6.30 6.87
CA GLY A 503 9.46 4.87 7.09
C GLY A 503 10.84 4.45 6.59
N GLN A 504 11.14 4.72 5.33
CA GLN A 504 12.44 4.43 4.69
C GLN A 504 13.59 5.20 5.36
N LEU A 505 13.43 6.50 5.60
CA LEU A 505 14.45 7.32 6.27
C LEU A 505 14.75 6.84 7.70
N SER A 506 13.81 6.18 8.39
CA SER A 506 14.05 5.66 9.74
C SER A 506 15.03 4.49 9.83
N LEU A 507 15.55 3.99 8.70
CA LEU A 507 16.70 3.08 8.69
C LEU A 507 18.05 3.81 8.81
N ILE A 508 18.12 5.12 8.53
CA ILE A 508 19.37 5.90 8.54
C ILE A 508 20.08 5.87 9.91
N PRO A 509 19.41 6.04 11.08
CA PRO A 509 20.09 5.96 12.38
C PRO A 509 20.77 4.61 12.60
N LYS A 510 20.13 3.52 12.17
CA LYS A 510 20.66 2.15 12.27
C LYS A 510 21.81 1.90 11.29
N PHE A 511 21.68 2.38 10.06
CA PHE A 511 22.75 2.32 9.04
C PHE A 511 24.00 3.09 9.50
N LEU A 512 23.82 4.25 10.13
CA LEU A 512 24.91 5.02 10.72
C LEU A 512 25.61 4.25 11.85
N SER A 513 24.87 3.72 12.82
CA SER A 513 25.45 3.11 14.02
C SER A 513 25.98 1.68 13.81
N GLU A 514 25.32 0.86 13.00
CA GLU A 514 25.70 -0.55 12.77
C GLU A 514 26.56 -0.76 11.52
N THR A 515 26.53 0.14 10.53
CA THR A 515 27.23 -0.06 9.24
C THR A 515 28.32 0.97 8.95
N LEU A 516 28.07 2.27 9.15
CA LEU A 516 29.05 3.31 8.83
C LEU A 516 30.04 3.60 9.96
N LYS A 517 29.58 3.71 11.22
CA LYS A 517 30.42 3.93 12.40
C LYS A 517 31.62 2.98 12.52
N PRO A 518 31.52 1.66 12.21
CA PRO A 518 32.68 0.77 12.27
C PRO A 518 33.78 1.03 11.21
N ILE A 519 33.45 1.72 10.09
CA ILE A 519 34.35 1.93 8.94
C ILE A 519 34.77 3.38 8.73
N VAL A 520 34.15 4.34 9.42
CA VAL A 520 34.53 5.76 9.43
C VAL A 520 35.70 5.96 10.41
N GLN A 521 36.90 6.18 9.86
CA GLN A 521 38.15 6.29 10.60
C GLN A 521 38.97 7.54 10.21
N THR A 522 38.58 8.24 9.14
CA THR A 522 39.26 9.44 8.62
C THR A 522 38.36 10.68 8.60
N GLU A 523 38.98 11.86 8.55
CA GLU A 523 38.25 13.15 8.53
C GLU A 523 37.38 13.32 7.28
N PHE A 524 37.81 12.82 6.11
CA PHE A 524 37.05 12.91 4.86
C PHE A 524 35.80 12.01 4.86
N GLN A 525 35.89 10.80 5.44
CA GLN A 525 34.72 9.94 5.64
C GLN A 525 33.68 10.58 6.56
N LEU A 526 34.13 11.26 7.64
CA LEU A 526 33.23 11.97 8.57
C LEU A 526 32.49 13.12 7.88
N LEU A 527 33.24 13.96 7.14
CA LEU A 527 32.66 15.05 6.35
C LEU A 527 31.66 14.53 5.30
N TYR A 528 31.96 13.40 4.63
CA TYR A 528 31.02 12.78 3.70
C TYR A 528 29.72 12.36 4.41
N VAL A 529 29.80 11.74 5.59
CA VAL A 529 28.61 11.35 6.38
C VAL A 529 27.78 12.57 6.81
N TYR A 530 28.44 13.68 7.19
CA TYR A 530 27.77 14.93 7.55
C TYR A 530 27.06 15.56 6.34
N HIS A 531 27.72 15.65 5.18
CA HIS A 531 27.09 16.10 3.94
C HIS A 531 25.94 15.19 3.49
N LEU A 532 26.07 13.88 3.69
CA LEU A 532 25.07 12.88 3.32
C LEU A 532 23.76 13.02 4.13
N VAL A 533 23.85 13.12 5.46
CA VAL A 533 22.68 13.07 6.35
C VAL A 533 22.20 14.45 6.82
N GLY A 534 23.09 15.44 6.93
CA GLY A 534 22.81 16.79 7.43
C GLY A 534 21.58 17.47 6.81
N PRO A 535 21.38 17.46 5.47
CA PRO A 535 20.23 18.07 4.83
C PRO A 535 18.87 17.50 5.26
N PHE A 536 18.83 16.31 5.85
CA PHE A 536 17.59 15.61 6.23
C PHE A 536 17.23 15.74 7.71
N LEU A 537 18.06 16.41 8.52
CA LEU A 537 17.82 16.59 9.95
C LEU A 537 16.50 17.33 10.24
N GLN A 538 16.13 18.32 9.41
CA GLN A 538 14.85 19.01 9.52
C GLN A 538 13.65 18.07 9.32
N ARG A 539 13.74 17.13 8.36
CA ARG A 539 12.71 16.09 8.17
C ARG A 539 12.59 15.18 9.39
N PHE A 540 13.71 14.77 9.98
CA PHE A 540 13.67 14.00 11.24
C PHE A 540 13.12 14.80 12.42
N GLN A 541 13.42 16.10 12.53
CA GLN A 541 12.87 16.97 13.57
C GLN A 541 11.34 17.03 13.49
N GLN A 542 10.80 17.24 12.27
CA GLN A 542 9.37 17.42 12.00
C GLN A 542 8.57 16.11 11.99
N GLU A 543 9.13 15.05 11.38
CA GLU A 543 8.39 13.81 11.10
C GLU A 543 8.67 12.69 12.11
N ARG A 544 9.87 12.64 12.74
CA ARG A 544 10.25 11.53 13.65
C ARG A 544 11.43 11.85 14.58
N THR A 545 11.20 12.72 15.57
CA THR A 545 12.24 13.34 16.42
C THR A 545 13.18 12.34 17.12
N ARG A 546 12.74 11.11 17.43
CA ARG A 546 13.63 10.05 17.96
C ARG A 546 14.86 9.81 17.06
N CYS A 547 14.65 9.72 15.74
CA CYS A 547 15.71 9.42 14.79
C CYS A 547 16.72 10.58 14.69
N MET A 548 16.26 11.83 14.84
CA MET A 548 17.12 13.02 14.91
C MET A 548 18.10 12.95 16.10
N LEU A 549 17.64 12.47 17.26
CA LEU A 549 18.49 12.32 18.46
C LEU A 549 19.51 11.18 18.27
N GLU A 550 19.07 10.03 17.74
CA GLU A 550 19.94 8.88 17.43
C GLU A 550 21.05 9.25 16.41
N ILE A 551 20.70 9.99 15.35
CA ILE A 551 21.66 10.53 14.37
C ILE A 551 22.63 11.53 15.03
N GLY A 552 22.10 12.44 15.85
CA GLY A 552 22.90 13.43 16.56
C GLY A 552 24.00 12.80 17.41
N VAL A 553 23.67 11.76 18.19
CA VAL A 553 24.66 11.00 18.98
C VAL A 553 25.64 10.27 18.07
N ALA A 554 25.18 9.59 17.03
CA ALA A 554 26.04 8.84 16.10
C ALA A 554 27.10 9.72 15.42
N PHE A 555 26.82 11.00 15.15
CA PHE A 555 27.82 11.95 14.65
C PHE A 555 28.96 12.23 15.64
N TYR A 556 28.68 12.34 16.94
CA TYR A 556 29.72 12.49 17.96
C TYR A 556 30.51 11.19 18.16
N GLU A 557 29.86 10.03 18.08
CA GLU A 557 30.55 8.73 18.13
C GLU A 557 31.51 8.51 16.95
N MET A 558 31.13 8.93 15.73
CA MET A 558 32.03 8.88 14.57
C MET A 558 33.16 9.90 14.68
N LEU A 559 32.88 11.11 15.17
CA LEU A 559 33.91 12.09 15.50
C LEU A 559 34.92 11.53 16.51
N GLN A 560 34.46 10.80 17.53
CA GLN A 560 35.33 10.15 18.51
C GLN A 560 36.23 9.08 17.87
N ALA A 561 35.69 8.23 16.99
CA ALA A 561 36.48 7.23 16.28
C ALA A 561 37.59 7.86 15.41
N VAL A 562 37.25 8.92 14.68
CA VAL A 562 38.18 9.67 13.81
C VAL A 562 39.20 10.45 14.64
N ASP A 563 38.80 11.07 15.75
CA ASP A 563 39.68 11.79 16.67
C ASP A 563 40.69 10.87 17.37
N GLN A 564 40.38 9.58 17.52
CA GLN A 564 41.30 8.56 18.05
C GLN A 564 42.20 7.92 16.98
N HIS A 565 41.78 7.92 15.71
CA HIS A 565 42.51 7.30 14.60
C HIS A 565 43.46 8.27 13.88
N CYS A 566 42.99 9.46 13.49
CA CYS A 566 43.80 10.45 12.78
C CYS A 566 44.81 11.14 13.71
N LYS A 567 46.07 11.25 13.29
CA LYS A 567 47.12 11.94 14.07
C LYS A 567 46.83 13.42 14.25
N HIS A 568 46.36 14.06 13.18
CA HIS A 568 45.94 15.46 13.14
C HIS A 568 44.54 15.57 12.52
N LEU A 569 43.85 16.68 12.77
CA LEU A 569 42.58 17.01 12.15
C LEU A 569 42.74 18.40 11.54
N THR A 570 42.33 18.58 10.29
CA THR A 570 42.57 19.79 9.48
C THR A 570 41.29 20.63 9.35
N TYR A 571 40.13 19.99 9.37
CA TYR A 571 38.81 20.60 9.13
C TYR A 571 37.95 20.65 10.42
N MET A 572 38.64 20.74 11.56
CA MET A 572 38.07 20.82 12.92
C MET A 572 37.02 21.92 13.07
N ASP A 573 37.25 23.09 12.46
CA ASP A 573 36.35 24.25 12.59
C ASP A 573 35.01 24.01 11.86
N PRO A 574 34.94 23.67 10.56
CA PRO A 574 33.71 23.21 9.90
C PRO A 574 32.97 22.07 10.62
N ILE A 575 33.70 21.10 11.19
CA ILE A 575 33.14 20.01 11.99
C ILE A 575 32.44 20.56 13.24
N CYS A 576 33.06 21.49 13.95
CA CYS A 576 32.49 22.10 15.14
C CYS A 576 31.30 23.01 14.80
N ASP A 577 31.39 23.81 13.76
CA ASP A 577 30.33 24.72 13.32
C ASP A 577 29.06 23.97 12.91
N PHE A 578 29.21 22.84 12.20
CA PHE A 578 28.09 21.94 11.89
C PHE A 578 27.47 21.33 13.14
N LEU A 579 28.28 20.88 14.11
CA LEU A 579 27.78 20.33 15.38
C LEU A 579 27.10 21.39 16.26
N TYR A 580 27.55 22.65 16.21
CA TYR A 580 26.85 23.79 16.83
C TYR A 580 25.53 24.11 16.13
N HIS A 581 25.49 24.10 14.80
CA HIS A 581 24.25 24.23 14.04
C HIS A 581 23.24 23.13 14.44
N ILE A 582 23.69 21.87 14.54
CA ILE A 582 22.85 20.76 15.00
C ILE A 582 22.33 21.00 16.43
N LYS A 583 23.19 21.46 17.34
CA LYS A 583 22.76 21.79 18.71
C LYS A 583 21.64 22.83 18.71
N TYR A 584 21.85 23.98 18.08
CA TYR A 584 20.95 25.12 18.22
C TYR A 584 19.69 25.02 17.35
N MET A 585 19.73 24.29 16.22
CA MET A 585 18.58 24.12 15.33
C MET A 585 17.76 22.86 15.62
N TYR A 586 18.39 21.77 16.09
CA TYR A 586 17.78 20.43 16.12
C TYR A 586 17.77 19.77 17.50
N THR A 587 18.94 19.47 18.09
CA THR A 587 19.03 18.58 19.26
C THR A 587 18.92 19.28 20.62
N GLY A 588 19.10 20.60 20.69
CA GLY A 588 19.07 21.38 21.93
C GLY A 588 20.02 20.83 23.00
N ASP A 589 19.45 20.49 24.16
CA ASP A 589 20.14 19.76 25.24
C ASP A 589 19.69 18.29 25.37
N SER A 590 18.81 17.79 24.49
CA SER A 590 18.21 16.44 24.58
C SER A 590 19.21 15.28 24.44
N VAL A 591 20.43 15.55 23.97
CA VAL A 591 21.55 14.58 23.88
C VAL A 591 22.72 14.94 24.81
N LYS A 592 22.59 15.98 25.64
CA LYS A 592 23.71 16.64 26.34
C LYS A 592 24.59 15.66 27.14
N GLU A 593 23.98 14.79 27.95
CA GLU A 593 24.72 13.87 28.85
C GLU A 593 25.57 12.85 28.08
N GLN A 594 25.03 12.30 26.98
CA GLN A 594 25.71 11.32 26.14
C GLN A 594 26.85 12.00 25.35
N VAL A 595 26.59 13.20 24.83
CA VAL A 595 27.56 13.99 24.08
C VAL A 595 28.70 14.51 24.98
N ASP A 596 28.44 14.87 26.24
CA ASP A 596 29.49 15.32 27.16
C ASP A 596 30.49 14.21 27.48
N GLN A 597 30.00 12.99 27.72
CA GLN A 597 30.85 11.81 27.92
C GLN A 597 31.77 11.57 26.71
N ILE A 598 31.25 11.74 25.48
CA ILE A 598 32.04 11.62 24.26
C ILE A 598 33.07 12.77 24.17
N ILE A 599 32.64 14.03 24.34
CA ILE A 599 33.52 15.21 24.28
C ILE A 599 34.66 15.10 25.30
N MET A 600 34.42 14.55 26.49
CA MET A 600 35.47 14.34 27.50
C MET A 600 36.57 13.36 27.08
N THR A 601 36.38 12.55 26.03
CA THR A 601 37.43 11.70 25.46
C THR A 601 38.29 12.38 24.38
N LEU A 602 37.78 13.41 23.70
CA LEU A 602 38.42 13.99 22.51
C LEU A 602 39.74 14.73 22.80
N ARG A 603 40.56 15.00 21.78
CA ARG A 603 41.79 15.79 21.90
C ARG A 603 41.52 17.21 22.44
N PRO A 604 42.46 17.83 23.17
CA PRO A 604 42.25 19.15 23.79
C PRO A 604 41.80 20.25 22.82
N ALA A 605 42.28 20.20 21.57
CA ALA A 605 41.94 21.18 20.54
C ALA A 605 40.51 21.02 19.96
N MET A 606 39.87 19.84 20.10
CA MET A 606 38.43 19.65 19.84
C MET A 606 37.60 20.12 21.04
N LYS A 607 38.00 19.72 22.26
CA LYS A 607 37.36 20.15 23.53
C LYS A 607 37.27 21.68 23.64
N LEU A 608 38.33 22.40 23.27
CA LEU A 608 38.36 23.87 23.31
C LEU A 608 37.36 24.52 22.32
N ARG A 609 37.10 23.88 21.17
CA ARG A 609 36.13 24.34 20.17
C ARG A 609 34.70 24.01 20.58
N LEU A 610 34.44 22.77 20.98
CA LEU A 610 33.12 22.27 21.39
C LEU A 610 32.70 22.70 22.82
N ARG A 611 33.46 23.59 23.47
CA ARG A 611 33.28 24.04 24.87
C ARG A 611 31.92 24.67 25.24
N PHE A 612 31.06 24.95 24.26
CA PHE A 612 29.70 25.45 24.48
C PHE A 612 28.62 24.44 24.04
N ILE A 613 28.98 23.30 23.43
CA ILE A 613 28.02 22.21 23.14
C ILE A 613 27.45 21.68 24.45
N THR A 614 28.33 21.43 25.40
CA THR A 614 27.98 21.12 26.78
C THR A 614 28.24 22.36 27.63
N HIS A 615 27.17 23.12 27.88
CA HIS A 615 27.19 24.19 28.87
C HIS A 615 27.39 23.58 30.27
N SER A 616 28.65 23.35 30.61
CA SER A 616 29.14 23.33 31.99
C SER A 616 29.14 24.77 32.47
N SER A 617 28.15 25.13 33.30
CA SER A 617 28.14 26.43 33.97
C SER A 617 29.44 26.57 34.77
N LYS A 618 30.33 27.48 34.35
CA LYS A 618 31.43 27.91 35.20
C LYS A 618 30.81 28.60 36.40
N ALA A 619 30.74 27.88 37.53
CA ALA A 619 30.57 28.53 38.82
C ALA A 619 31.76 29.48 39.00
N GLU A 620 31.48 30.77 39.16
CA GLU A 620 32.51 31.72 39.55
C GLU A 620 33.03 31.35 40.94
N PRO A 621 34.35 31.39 41.20
CA PRO A 621 34.86 31.15 42.54
C PRO A 621 34.38 32.24 43.50
N SER A 622 33.48 31.87 44.42
CA SER A 622 32.88 32.80 45.37
C SER A 622 33.91 33.33 46.37
N ALA A 623 34.48 34.50 46.09
CA ALA A 623 35.44 35.17 46.96
C ALA A 623 34.73 35.81 48.18
N SER A 624 34.78 35.13 49.31
CA SER A 624 34.54 35.68 50.65
C SER A 624 35.55 36.80 50.99
N ALA A 625 35.25 37.81 51.82
CA ALA A 625 33.97 38.28 52.38
C ALA A 625 34.20 39.65 53.09
N ALA A 626 33.12 40.40 53.32
CA ALA A 626 33.02 41.42 54.38
C ALA A 626 31.53 41.59 54.75
N ALA A 627 31.19 41.85 56.02
CA ALA A 627 29.80 41.75 56.49
C ALA A 627 29.39 42.75 57.59
N SER A 628 28.14 43.22 57.50
CA SER A 628 27.30 43.75 58.58
C SER A 628 25.83 43.73 58.09
N ALA A 629 24.97 42.86 58.65
CA ALA A 629 24.07 43.10 59.80
C ALA A 629 22.78 43.89 59.43
N SER A 630 21.57 43.60 59.94
CA SER A 630 21.02 42.49 60.76
C SER A 630 19.46 42.50 60.65
N SER A 631 18.73 41.51 61.21
CA SER A 631 17.35 41.19 60.77
C SER A 631 16.22 41.08 61.84
N ALA A 632 15.10 41.79 61.59
CA ALA A 632 13.71 41.50 62.03
C ALA A 632 13.38 41.54 63.57
N PRO A 633 12.11 41.41 64.06
CA PRO A 633 10.80 41.20 63.40
C PRO A 633 9.61 42.12 63.85
N VAL A 634 8.36 41.67 63.61
CA VAL A 634 7.05 42.41 63.49
C VAL A 634 6.19 42.42 64.78
N PRO A 635 5.23 43.38 64.96
CA PRO A 635 3.85 43.04 65.40
C PRO A 635 2.68 43.84 64.71
N PRO A 636 1.38 43.44 64.84
CA PRO A 636 0.25 43.90 63.98
C PRO A 636 -1.02 44.47 64.67
N THR A 637 -1.96 45.08 63.90
CA THR A 637 -3.42 45.34 64.14
C THR A 637 -4.02 46.13 62.93
N ALA A 638 -5.33 46.33 62.63
CA ALA A 638 -6.65 45.82 63.07
C ALA A 638 -7.72 46.02 61.91
N ALA A 639 -9.05 45.96 62.19
CA ALA A 639 -10.20 46.12 61.26
C ALA A 639 -11.46 46.60 62.06
N PRO A 640 -12.76 46.57 61.60
CA PRO A 640 -13.44 46.20 60.32
C PRO A 640 -14.42 47.36 59.86
N PRO A 641 -15.67 47.26 59.29
CA PRO A 641 -16.53 46.15 58.80
C PRO A 641 -17.22 46.42 57.38
N PRO A 642 -18.57 46.37 57.08
CA PRO A 642 -19.10 46.02 55.72
C PRO A 642 -20.19 47.05 55.21
N PRO A 643 -21.33 46.75 54.49
CA PRO A 643 -21.78 45.61 53.66
C PRO A 643 -22.51 45.95 52.29
N SER A 644 -22.73 44.91 51.45
CA SER A 644 -23.90 44.59 50.54
C SER A 644 -24.66 45.67 49.72
N THR A 645 -25.09 45.44 48.46
CA THR A 645 -26.04 44.39 47.97
C THR A 645 -26.04 44.21 46.44
N THR A 646 -26.71 43.16 45.91
CA THR A 646 -27.00 42.91 44.47
C THR A 646 -28.52 42.75 44.24
N PRO A 647 -29.02 42.87 42.98
CA PRO A 647 -29.64 41.69 42.32
C PRO A 647 -29.49 41.64 40.77
N VAL A 648 -30.07 40.60 40.12
CA VAL A 648 -29.98 40.30 38.67
C VAL A 648 -31.37 39.91 38.09
N PRO A 649 -31.71 40.34 36.87
CA PRO A 649 -32.24 39.44 35.81
C PRO A 649 -31.83 39.86 34.36
N VAL A 650 -32.26 39.24 33.25
CA VAL A 650 -32.08 37.85 32.75
C VAL A 650 -32.50 37.77 31.25
N SER A 651 -31.93 36.85 30.46
CA SER A 651 -32.23 36.57 29.02
C SER A 651 -31.75 37.65 28.00
N SER A 652 -31.57 37.41 26.70
CA SER A 652 -31.71 36.21 25.82
C SER A 652 -30.68 36.25 24.66
N ALA A 653 -30.68 35.26 23.75
CA ALA A 653 -29.77 35.14 22.58
C ALA A 653 -30.56 34.60 21.36
N PRO A 654 -29.97 34.39 20.14
CA PRO A 654 -28.68 34.83 19.56
C PRO A 654 -28.85 35.52 18.17
N THR A 655 -27.77 36.06 17.56
CA THR A 655 -27.42 35.91 16.10
C THR A 655 -26.21 36.76 15.66
N GLN A 656 -25.62 36.39 14.51
CA GLN A 656 -24.65 37.09 13.68
C GLN A 656 -25.14 36.98 12.20
N PRO A 657 -24.53 37.63 11.19
CA PRO A 657 -23.63 38.80 11.17
C PRO A 657 -24.06 39.87 10.13
N SER A 658 -23.34 41.01 10.01
CA SER A 658 -23.09 41.68 8.71
C SER A 658 -22.13 42.90 8.75
N ALA A 659 -21.39 43.06 7.65
CA ALA A 659 -20.82 44.28 7.04
C ALA A 659 -19.89 45.23 7.84
N LEU A 660 -18.73 45.53 7.24
CA LEU A 660 -18.34 46.92 6.86
C LEU A 660 -17.18 46.95 5.84
N THR A 661 -17.31 47.82 4.84
CA THR A 661 -16.34 48.26 3.80
C THR A 661 -15.41 49.38 4.35
N PRO A 662 -14.37 49.96 3.65
CA PRO A 662 -14.16 50.19 2.20
C PRO A 662 -12.69 49.88 1.70
N THR A 663 -12.21 50.14 0.45
CA THR A 663 -12.21 51.39 -0.35
C THR A 663 -11.99 51.21 -1.88
N THR A 664 -12.43 52.27 -2.57
CA THR A 664 -12.45 52.62 -4.01
C THR A 664 -11.15 52.56 -4.83
N GLY A 665 -11.27 52.25 -6.14
CA GLY A 665 -10.25 52.57 -7.17
C GLY A 665 -10.60 52.03 -8.58
N SER A 666 -10.91 52.90 -9.54
CA SER A 666 -11.30 52.58 -10.95
C SER A 666 -10.36 53.30 -11.96
N PRO A 667 -10.46 53.15 -13.31
CA PRO A 667 -11.38 52.35 -14.13
C PRO A 667 -10.74 51.52 -15.28
N SER A 668 -11.57 50.85 -16.09
CA SER A 668 -11.21 50.19 -17.36
C SER A 668 -11.37 51.12 -18.59
N PRO A 669 -10.98 50.68 -19.80
CA PRO A 669 -11.98 50.18 -20.77
C PRO A 669 -11.56 48.84 -21.41
N ALA A 670 -12.40 47.80 -21.53
CA ALA A 670 -13.73 47.66 -22.15
C ALA A 670 -13.69 47.16 -23.61
N SER A 671 -14.09 45.90 -23.80
CA SER A 671 -14.65 45.38 -25.05
C SER A 671 -15.75 44.37 -24.69
N GLN A 672 -16.90 44.45 -25.36
CA GLN A 672 -18.07 43.62 -25.08
C GLN A 672 -18.18 42.48 -26.11
N HIS A 673 -18.78 41.34 -25.73
CA HIS A 673 -19.83 40.72 -26.55
C HIS A 673 -20.65 39.65 -25.79
N THR A 674 -21.84 40.06 -25.34
CA THR A 674 -23.13 39.31 -25.38
C THR A 674 -23.15 37.78 -25.28
N HIS A 675 -23.74 37.26 -24.20
CA HIS A 675 -24.39 35.94 -24.16
C HIS A 675 -25.63 35.84 -25.06
N THR A 676 -25.98 34.63 -25.51
CA THR A 676 -27.34 34.07 -25.38
C THR A 676 -27.26 32.52 -25.50
N PRO A 677 -28.16 31.74 -24.85
CA PRO A 677 -28.02 30.28 -24.77
C PRO A 677 -28.99 29.48 -25.67
N MET A 678 -28.63 28.22 -25.90
CA MET A 678 -29.51 27.05 -26.01
C MET A 678 -28.89 25.90 -25.21
#